data_AF-A0A0U2M6H3-F1
#
_entry.id   AF-A0A0U2M6H3-F1
#
_cell.length_a   1.000
_cell.length_b   1.000
_cell.length_c   1.000
_cell.angle_alpha   90.00
_cell.angle_beta   90.00
_cell.angle_gamma   90.00
#
_symmetry.space_group_name_H-M   'P 1'
#
loop_
_entity.id
_entity.type
_entity.pdbx_description
1 polymer ?
#
loop_
_entity_poly.entity_id
_entity_poly.type
_entity_poly.pdbx_seq_one_letter_code
_entity_poly.pdbx_strand_id
1 'polypeptide(L)'
;MSGEDKVRMTVDIYGTQYKLISRSSPSYIKSVAALVNDQMHRIAESSPRLDLPKIAVLAAVNMADEWTRIQKELESTLAKVRQLEKAQDDLAELRGIHAQQQEELSAVNERLAAVTAERDAQQSAFEQAELESAALRAELNQLEDLRKKLETELAEVRERLDGQLELTGELERQLTEAVGRTWELEERVHSDAQEAERREKQLRELEQAKQGLERRISELEKEKDGLQGRAASLEAQLVKQAEAAKQTGQRLSAQEACVRELEQRLQTVQAERDKLVEQLATWERQYAELSDQLDLLQEQVAKREQEIELQVTLYNELQQQAAEERVQAQQREAELAEQLEQKRRLQMQLGEQLEKGRELQQLNDKLQSELEALRREHHEKQEELGLQEELYRELETELEGLRDQSSLREAELQRQLADQEKRHAGELAAVRNRAREEAAEQEAALAELERKLSEREAEWKQTADGLEARRAELERQLAQQQAYNLQLQESSSQWQQRSESQAAYADELRAKVHEQQEELELQQELYDELQGQYDELQKRVVSQEAQARQTAERHEAYRAELESKLAERESELAELRREREAAEELSRALVEQCAALEERQISAQSERDVLQQRLAAQEARIVELEAQAELAKKLGRDLTEQQEELELQIELYNELQEQLNAQVQQHKALQAEYGQQLEKAEQVYQELETLRSEYEKLQIEYNEWIELVEKE
;
A
#
# COMPACT_ATOMS: atom_id res chain seq x y z
N MET A 1 -86.78 15.29 -102.17
CA MET A 1 -85.69 15.40 -101.17
C MET A 1 -85.32 16.87 -101.03
N SER A 2 -85.39 17.52 -99.88
CA SER A 2 -86.47 17.55 -98.89
C SER A 2 -86.83 19.03 -98.78
N GLY A 3 -87.99 19.42 -99.32
CA GLY A 3 -88.48 20.78 -99.18
C GLY A 3 -88.94 20.94 -97.75
N GLU A 4 -88.25 21.79 -96.97
CA GLU A 4 -88.64 22.16 -95.62
C GLU A 4 -90.16 22.43 -95.57
N ASP A 5 -90.84 21.77 -94.64
CA ASP A 5 -92.31 21.77 -94.50
C ASP A 5 -92.83 23.17 -94.19
N LYS A 6 -92.97 23.97 -95.24
CA LYS A 6 -93.60 25.30 -95.22
C LYS A 6 -95.10 25.09 -95.17
N VAL A 7 -95.66 25.25 -93.99
CA VAL A 7 -97.11 25.15 -93.79
C VAL A 7 -97.75 26.43 -94.33
N ARG A 8 -98.70 26.26 -95.26
CA ARG A 8 -99.54 27.35 -95.79
C ARG A 8 -100.86 27.37 -95.04
N MET A 9 -101.20 28.49 -94.43
CA MET A 9 -102.42 28.65 -93.65
C MET A 9 -103.09 29.97 -93.98
N THR A 10 -104.42 29.96 -94.01
CA THR A 10 -105.23 31.19 -94.15
C THR A 10 -105.64 31.63 -92.76
N VAL A 11 -105.34 32.87 -92.39
CA VAL A 11 -105.70 33.48 -91.12
C VAL A 11 -106.49 34.76 -91.39
N ASP A 12 -107.36 35.13 -90.46
CA ASP A 12 -108.14 36.37 -90.52
C ASP A 12 -107.50 37.39 -89.58
N ILE A 13 -107.17 38.58 -90.10
CA ILE A 13 -106.60 39.69 -89.33
C ILE A 13 -107.39 40.94 -89.69
N TYR A 14 -108.10 41.49 -88.70
CA TYR A 14 -108.92 42.69 -88.79
C TYR A 14 -109.93 42.61 -89.95
N GLY A 15 -110.60 41.47 -90.08
CA GLY A 15 -111.62 41.19 -91.10
C GLY A 15 -111.08 40.94 -92.52
N THR A 16 -109.76 40.85 -92.69
CA THR A 16 -109.11 40.53 -93.97
C THR A 16 -108.39 39.18 -93.88
N GLN A 17 -108.67 38.29 -94.82
CA GLN A 17 -108.02 36.97 -94.90
C GLN A 17 -106.63 37.06 -95.56
N TYR A 18 -105.60 36.65 -94.83
CA TYR A 18 -104.23 36.56 -95.31
C TYR A 18 -103.77 35.10 -95.43
N LYS A 19 -103.07 34.77 -96.53
CA LYS A 19 -102.41 33.47 -96.71
C LYS A 19 -100.96 33.58 -96.26
N LEU A 20 -100.65 33.02 -95.09
CA LEU A 20 -99.31 33.03 -94.51
C LEU A 20 -98.58 31.71 -94.81
N ILE A 21 -97.26 31.83 -95.02
CA ILE A 21 -96.36 30.69 -95.19
C ILE A 21 -95.31 30.77 -94.10
N SER A 22 -95.26 29.78 -93.21
CA SER A 22 -94.27 29.74 -92.14
C SER A 22 -93.75 28.32 -91.90
N ARG A 23 -92.57 28.24 -91.29
CA ARG A 23 -91.91 27.00 -90.87
C ARG A 23 -92.29 26.61 -89.43
N SER A 24 -93.03 27.47 -88.72
CA SER A 24 -93.49 27.25 -87.36
C SER A 24 -94.79 26.45 -87.31
N SER A 25 -95.16 25.93 -86.14
CA SER A 25 -96.37 25.12 -85.99
C SER A 25 -97.66 25.91 -86.32
N PRO A 26 -98.72 25.27 -86.84
CA PRO A 26 -99.99 25.93 -87.14
C PRO A 26 -100.62 26.63 -85.92
N SER A 27 -100.48 26.03 -84.73
CA SER A 27 -100.97 26.59 -83.47
C SER A 27 -100.27 27.91 -83.13
N TYR A 28 -98.94 27.94 -83.26
CA TYR A 28 -98.15 29.14 -83.01
C TYR A 28 -98.51 30.28 -83.98
N ILE A 29 -98.65 29.99 -85.26
CA ILE A 29 -99.02 31.00 -86.27
C ILE A 29 -100.43 31.56 -86.00
N LYS A 30 -101.39 30.72 -85.59
CA LYS A 30 -102.73 31.17 -85.17
C LYS A 30 -102.66 32.11 -83.97
N SER A 31 -101.82 31.78 -82.97
CA SER A 31 -101.65 32.64 -81.79
C SER A 31 -100.99 33.99 -82.13
N VAL A 32 -100.02 34.01 -83.03
CA VAL A 32 -99.38 35.26 -83.50
C VAL A 32 -100.38 36.09 -84.31
N ALA A 33 -101.18 35.46 -85.18
CA ALA A 33 -102.23 36.16 -85.92
C ALA A 33 -103.30 36.75 -85.00
N ALA A 34 -103.71 36.00 -83.97
CA ALA A 34 -104.64 36.49 -82.93
C ALA A 34 -104.03 37.67 -82.17
N LEU A 35 -102.75 37.61 -81.79
CA LEU A 35 -102.05 38.71 -81.11
C LEU A 35 -102.02 39.99 -81.95
N VAL A 36 -101.68 39.87 -83.25
CA VAL A 36 -101.69 41.01 -84.18
C VAL A 36 -103.12 41.56 -84.33
N ASN A 37 -104.11 40.68 -84.47
CA ASN A 37 -105.51 41.04 -84.58
C ASN A 37 -105.99 41.84 -83.35
N ASP A 38 -105.72 41.32 -82.15
CA ASP A 38 -106.10 41.97 -80.89
C ASP A 38 -105.41 43.33 -80.74
N GLN A 39 -104.13 43.45 -81.12
CA GLN A 39 -103.41 44.73 -81.06
C GLN A 39 -103.95 45.75 -82.07
N MET A 40 -104.34 45.32 -83.27
CA MET A 40 -105.01 46.17 -84.24
C MET A 40 -106.39 46.62 -83.75
N HIS A 41 -107.15 45.75 -83.08
CA HIS A 41 -108.44 46.11 -82.46
C HIS A 41 -108.27 47.11 -81.32
N ARG A 42 -107.33 46.92 -80.39
CA ARG A 42 -107.05 47.88 -79.29
C ARG A 42 -106.63 49.26 -79.80
N ILE A 43 -105.82 49.32 -80.86
CA ILE A 43 -105.40 50.60 -81.46
C ILE A 43 -106.56 51.26 -82.19
N ALA A 44 -107.42 50.49 -82.85
CA ALA A 44 -108.62 51.01 -83.49
C ALA A 44 -109.64 51.57 -82.48
N GLU A 45 -109.82 50.91 -81.33
CA GLU A 45 -110.69 51.36 -80.24
C GLU A 45 -110.19 52.68 -79.62
N SER A 46 -108.88 52.79 -79.38
CA SER A 46 -108.26 53.99 -78.79
C SER A 46 -108.07 55.15 -79.77
N SER A 47 -108.08 54.92 -81.09
CA SER A 47 -107.90 55.96 -82.10
C SER A 47 -108.75 55.73 -83.36
N PRO A 48 -110.08 56.01 -83.29
CA PRO A 48 -111.06 55.65 -84.33
C PRO A 48 -110.98 56.48 -85.64
N ARG A 49 -110.09 57.47 -85.72
CA ARG A 49 -109.91 58.33 -86.92
C ARG A 49 -108.78 57.89 -87.84
N LEU A 50 -108.07 56.80 -87.51
CA LEU A 50 -106.94 56.31 -88.29
C LEU A 50 -107.40 55.36 -89.41
N ASP A 51 -106.69 55.38 -90.53
CA ASP A 51 -106.92 54.44 -91.62
C ASP A 51 -106.30 53.06 -91.30
N LEU A 52 -106.83 52.01 -91.92
CA LEU A 52 -106.40 50.62 -91.69
C LEU A 52 -104.87 50.41 -91.85
N PRO A 53 -104.19 51.00 -92.87
CA PRO A 53 -102.74 50.91 -92.97
C PRO A 53 -102.00 51.54 -91.79
N LYS A 54 -102.44 52.71 -91.28
CA LYS A 54 -101.83 53.34 -90.10
C LYS A 54 -102.06 52.54 -88.83
N ILE A 55 -103.25 51.93 -88.65
CA ILE A 55 -103.54 51.03 -87.53
C ILE A 55 -102.59 49.83 -87.55
N ALA A 56 -102.39 49.21 -88.72
CA ALA A 56 -101.46 48.08 -88.87
C ALA A 56 -100.00 48.46 -88.59
N VAL A 57 -99.55 49.64 -89.07
CA VAL A 57 -98.19 50.14 -88.80
C VAL A 57 -97.99 50.44 -87.31
N LEU A 58 -98.97 51.08 -86.65
CA LEU A 58 -98.89 51.34 -85.21
C LEU A 58 -98.94 50.04 -84.38
N ALA A 59 -99.72 49.05 -84.79
CA ALA A 59 -99.71 47.72 -84.17
C ALA A 59 -98.33 47.07 -84.29
N ALA A 60 -97.71 47.12 -85.46
CA ALA A 60 -96.37 46.59 -85.68
C ALA A 60 -95.31 47.35 -84.87
N VAL A 61 -95.39 48.67 -84.79
CA VAL A 61 -94.47 49.51 -83.98
C VAL A 61 -94.62 49.21 -82.50
N ASN A 62 -95.85 49.08 -81.99
CA ASN A 62 -96.11 48.79 -80.58
C ASN A 62 -95.61 47.39 -80.20
N MET A 63 -95.89 46.38 -81.04
CA MET A 63 -95.35 45.03 -80.83
C MET A 63 -93.82 44.97 -80.90
N ALA A 64 -93.20 45.76 -81.78
CA ALA A 64 -91.74 45.87 -81.86
C ALA A 64 -91.14 46.55 -80.63
N ASP A 65 -91.81 47.57 -80.08
CA ASP A 65 -91.40 48.23 -78.83
C ASP A 65 -91.53 47.29 -77.63
N GLU A 66 -92.66 46.59 -77.50
CA GLU A 66 -92.89 45.56 -76.46
C GLU A 66 -91.82 44.46 -76.51
N TRP A 67 -91.51 43.94 -77.70
CA TRP A 67 -90.46 42.93 -77.88
C TRP A 67 -89.07 43.48 -77.51
N THR A 68 -88.76 44.71 -77.92
CA THR A 68 -87.48 45.36 -77.61
C THR A 68 -87.35 45.60 -76.10
N ARG A 69 -88.43 45.95 -75.41
CA ARG A 69 -88.47 46.10 -73.96
C ARG A 69 -88.27 44.77 -73.25
N ILE A 70 -88.97 43.71 -73.66
CA ILE A 70 -88.81 42.36 -73.11
C ILE A 70 -87.38 41.85 -73.33
N GLN A 71 -86.78 42.10 -74.51
CA GLN A 71 -85.40 41.73 -74.77
C GLN A 71 -84.42 42.44 -73.83
N LYS A 72 -84.60 43.74 -73.59
CA LYS A 72 -83.77 44.51 -72.63
C LYS A 72 -83.95 44.02 -71.19
N GLU A 73 -85.17 43.67 -70.78
CA GLU A 73 -85.45 43.09 -69.47
C GLU A 73 -84.82 41.69 -69.32
N LEU A 74 -84.85 40.87 -70.37
CA LEU A 74 -84.18 39.57 -70.42
C LEU A 74 -82.65 39.72 -70.34
N GLU A 75 -82.07 40.65 -71.09
CA GLU A 75 -80.64 40.95 -71.02
C GLU A 75 -80.22 41.46 -69.62
N SER A 76 -81.05 42.29 -68.99
CA SER A 76 -80.83 42.78 -67.62
C SER A 76 -80.91 41.66 -66.58
N THR A 77 -81.91 40.79 -66.68
CA THR A 77 -82.06 39.63 -65.77
C THR A 77 -80.92 38.62 -65.95
N LEU A 78 -80.51 38.33 -67.19
CA LEU A 78 -79.34 37.49 -67.45
C LEU A 78 -78.04 38.11 -66.92
N ALA A 79 -77.88 39.43 -67.01
CA ALA A 79 -76.73 40.12 -66.42
C ALA A 79 -76.72 40.01 -64.88
N LYS A 80 -77.89 40.13 -64.24
CA LYS A 80 -78.03 39.93 -62.78
C LYS A 80 -77.75 38.49 -62.36
N VAL A 81 -78.25 37.50 -63.11
CA VAL A 81 -77.95 36.09 -62.86
C VAL A 81 -76.44 35.83 -62.95
N ARG A 82 -75.77 36.35 -63.98
CA ARG A 82 -74.29 36.24 -64.09
C ARG A 82 -73.55 36.93 -62.95
N GLN A 83 -74.06 38.05 -62.43
CA GLN A 83 -73.48 38.70 -61.26
C GLN A 83 -73.68 37.88 -59.98
N LEU A 84 -74.84 37.24 -59.82
CA LEU A 84 -75.12 36.34 -58.70
C LEU A 84 -74.29 35.06 -58.77
N GLU A 85 -74.10 34.48 -59.95
CA GLU A 85 -73.20 33.33 -60.16
C GLU A 85 -71.76 33.70 -59.78
N LYS A 86 -71.23 34.83 -60.26
CA LYS A 86 -69.90 35.31 -59.84
C LYS A 86 -69.80 35.55 -58.34
N ALA A 87 -70.81 36.18 -57.74
CA ALA A 87 -70.81 36.40 -56.29
C ALA A 87 -70.90 35.09 -55.49
N GLN A 88 -71.55 34.05 -56.03
CA GLN A 88 -71.57 32.72 -55.44
C GLN A 88 -70.20 32.03 -55.55
N ASP A 89 -69.52 32.17 -56.69
CA ASP A 89 -68.16 31.65 -56.88
C ASP A 89 -67.16 32.35 -55.95
N ASP A 90 -67.22 33.68 -55.86
CA ASP A 90 -66.39 34.48 -54.94
C ASP A 90 -66.66 34.11 -53.47
N LEU A 91 -67.92 33.85 -53.10
CA LEU A 91 -68.29 33.38 -51.76
C LEU A 91 -67.78 31.96 -51.47
N ALA A 92 -67.75 31.09 -52.47
CA ALA A 92 -67.19 29.75 -52.34
C ALA A 92 -65.67 29.80 -52.14
N GLU A 93 -64.97 30.67 -52.89
CA GLU A 93 -63.53 30.89 -52.75
C GLU A 93 -63.19 31.48 -51.36
N LEU A 94 -63.94 32.50 -50.92
CA LEU A 94 -63.78 33.09 -49.58
C LEU A 94 -64.04 32.09 -48.45
N ARG A 95 -65.04 31.22 -48.59
CA ARG A 95 -65.30 30.14 -47.63
C ARG A 95 -64.17 29.12 -47.60
N GLY A 96 -63.58 28.80 -48.75
CA GLY A 96 -62.40 27.94 -48.83
C GLY A 96 -61.19 28.54 -48.11
N ILE A 97 -60.92 29.83 -48.34
CA ILE A 97 -59.83 30.55 -47.66
C ILE A 97 -60.09 30.63 -46.15
N HIS A 98 -61.33 30.91 -45.72
CA HIS A 98 -61.68 30.95 -44.30
C HIS A 98 -61.53 29.57 -43.63
N ALA A 99 -61.92 28.48 -44.31
CA ALA A 99 -61.73 27.13 -43.79
C ALA A 99 -60.24 26.79 -43.63
N GLN A 100 -59.40 27.14 -44.62
CA GLN A 100 -57.94 26.98 -44.54
C GLN A 100 -57.34 27.79 -43.38
N GLN A 101 -57.72 29.06 -43.23
CA GLN A 101 -57.25 29.90 -42.13
C GLN A 101 -57.68 29.35 -40.76
N GLN A 102 -58.87 28.78 -40.68
CA GLN A 102 -59.40 28.22 -39.43
C GLN A 102 -58.69 26.91 -39.06
N GLU A 103 -58.31 26.11 -40.04
CA GLU A 103 -57.48 24.91 -39.87
C GLU A 103 -56.04 25.27 -39.46
N GLU A 104 -55.43 26.28 -40.10
CA GLU A 104 -54.14 26.83 -39.71
C GLU A 104 -54.15 27.38 -38.28
N LEU A 105 -55.20 28.10 -37.88
CA LEU A 105 -55.36 28.59 -36.51
C LEU A 105 -55.53 27.44 -35.50
N SER A 106 -56.27 26.38 -35.82
CA SER A 106 -56.33 25.21 -34.95
C SER A 106 -54.98 24.52 -34.81
N ALA A 107 -54.22 24.39 -35.90
CA ALA A 107 -52.90 23.78 -35.87
C ALA A 107 -51.90 24.63 -35.06
N VAL A 108 -51.96 25.96 -35.18
CA VAL A 108 -51.13 26.87 -34.38
C VAL A 108 -51.52 26.81 -32.90
N ASN A 109 -52.81 26.73 -32.58
CA ASN A 109 -53.28 26.60 -31.19
C ASN A 109 -52.87 25.27 -30.56
N GLU A 110 -52.90 24.16 -31.32
CA GLU A 110 -52.40 22.87 -30.85
C GLU A 110 -50.89 22.90 -30.60
N ARG A 111 -50.11 23.55 -31.49
CA ARG A 111 -48.67 23.76 -31.29
C ARG A 111 -48.38 24.63 -30.06
N LEU A 112 -49.15 25.69 -29.86
CA LEU A 112 -49.05 26.54 -28.66
C LEU A 112 -49.38 25.74 -27.40
N ALA A 113 -50.43 24.93 -27.41
CA ALA A 113 -50.79 24.06 -26.28
C ALA A 113 -49.67 23.05 -25.95
N ALA A 114 -49.04 22.45 -26.97
CA ALA A 114 -47.91 21.56 -26.80
C ALA A 114 -46.69 22.28 -26.18
N VAL A 115 -46.33 23.46 -26.70
CA VAL A 115 -45.21 24.26 -26.17
C VAL A 115 -45.51 24.75 -24.74
N THR A 116 -46.75 25.12 -24.43
CA THR A 116 -47.13 25.46 -23.04
C THR A 116 -47.04 24.27 -22.11
N ALA A 117 -47.44 23.08 -22.56
CA ALA A 117 -47.34 21.86 -21.76
C ALA A 117 -45.87 21.45 -21.52
N GLU A 118 -45.01 21.57 -22.54
CA GLU A 118 -43.57 21.36 -22.39
C GLU A 118 -42.93 22.36 -21.43
N ARG A 119 -43.30 23.66 -21.53
CA ARG A 119 -42.83 24.69 -20.61
C ARG A 119 -43.27 24.41 -19.18
N ASP A 120 -44.52 24.04 -18.96
CA ASP A 120 -45.06 23.77 -17.64
C ASP A 120 -44.44 22.49 -17.04
N ALA A 121 -44.17 21.47 -17.87
CA ALA A 121 -43.42 20.29 -17.47
C ALA A 121 -41.98 20.65 -17.06
N GLN A 122 -41.28 21.49 -17.85
CA GLN A 122 -39.95 21.97 -17.53
C GLN A 122 -39.93 22.81 -16.24
N GLN A 123 -40.95 23.65 -16.00
CA GLN A 123 -41.09 24.41 -14.76
C GLN A 123 -41.28 23.49 -13.56
N SER A 124 -42.14 22.48 -13.66
CA SER A 124 -42.34 21.53 -12.55
C SER A 124 -41.09 20.70 -12.25
N ALA A 125 -40.33 20.31 -13.29
CA ALA A 125 -39.06 19.62 -13.13
C ALA A 125 -38.00 20.53 -12.48
N PHE A 126 -37.97 21.81 -12.84
CA PHE A 126 -37.08 22.79 -12.23
C PHE A 126 -37.41 23.03 -10.75
N GLU A 127 -38.69 23.16 -10.39
CA GLU A 127 -39.14 23.29 -9.01
C GLU A 127 -38.78 22.05 -8.17
N GLN A 128 -38.93 20.85 -8.74
CA GLN A 128 -38.49 19.61 -8.09
C GLN A 128 -36.98 19.58 -7.87
N ALA A 129 -36.19 19.97 -8.88
CA ALA A 129 -34.74 20.05 -8.78
C ALA A 129 -34.27 21.10 -7.75
N GLU A 130 -34.97 22.24 -7.61
CA GLU A 130 -34.68 23.22 -6.56
C GLU A 130 -34.99 22.68 -5.16
N LEU A 131 -36.09 21.94 -4.99
CA LEU A 131 -36.44 21.29 -3.73
C LEU A 131 -35.41 20.22 -3.35
N GLU A 132 -34.97 19.40 -4.32
CA GLU A 132 -33.91 18.41 -4.13
C GLU A 132 -32.57 19.07 -3.78
N SER A 133 -32.19 20.14 -4.49
CA SER A 133 -30.97 20.89 -4.17
C SER A 133 -31.05 21.53 -2.77
N ALA A 134 -32.22 22.03 -2.36
CA ALA A 134 -32.44 22.56 -1.02
C ALA A 134 -32.35 21.46 0.06
N ALA A 135 -32.90 20.28 -0.21
CA ALA A 135 -32.80 19.12 0.68
C ALA A 135 -31.34 18.66 0.82
N LEU A 136 -30.61 18.51 -0.29
CA LEU A 136 -29.19 18.17 -0.28
C LEU A 136 -28.35 19.21 0.46
N ARG A 137 -28.63 20.51 0.30
CA ARG A 137 -27.96 21.57 1.07
C ARG A 137 -28.25 21.46 2.57
N ALA A 138 -29.47 21.08 2.95
CA ALA A 138 -29.81 20.85 4.36
C ALA A 138 -29.06 19.64 4.94
N GLU A 139 -28.98 18.53 4.20
CA GLU A 139 -28.18 17.35 4.57
C GLU A 139 -26.70 17.69 4.69
N LEU A 140 -26.16 18.48 3.75
CA LEU A 140 -24.75 18.90 3.78
C LEU A 140 -24.45 19.78 5.00
N ASN A 141 -25.34 20.70 5.36
CA ASN A 141 -25.23 21.47 6.61
C ASN A 141 -25.30 20.57 7.86
N GLN A 142 -26.16 19.55 7.87
CA GLN A 142 -26.21 18.59 8.98
C GLN A 142 -24.91 17.79 9.11
N LEU A 143 -24.32 17.37 7.98
CA LEU A 143 -23.03 16.69 7.96
C LEU A 143 -21.89 17.62 8.40
N GLU A 144 -21.91 18.90 8.02
CA GLU A 144 -20.95 19.89 8.51
C GLU A 144 -21.06 20.11 10.03
N ASP A 145 -22.27 20.14 10.57
CA ASP A 145 -22.48 20.26 12.02
C ASP A 145 -22.03 19.00 12.78
N LEU A 146 -22.27 17.81 12.22
CA LEU A 146 -21.75 16.55 12.78
C LEU A 146 -20.22 16.51 12.72
N ARG A 147 -19.63 16.95 11.61
CA ARG A 147 -18.17 17.05 11.48
C ARG A 147 -17.59 18.01 12.51
N LYS A 148 -18.19 19.19 12.71
CA LYS A 148 -17.74 20.15 13.75
C LYS A 148 -17.82 19.53 15.15
N LYS A 149 -18.88 18.77 15.46
CA LYS A 149 -19.00 18.06 16.74
C LYS A 149 -17.90 17.01 16.91
N LEU A 150 -17.64 16.21 15.89
CA LEU A 150 -16.55 15.22 15.91
C LEU A 150 -15.17 15.89 16.02
N GLU A 151 -14.95 17.03 15.35
CA GLU A 151 -13.72 17.82 15.48
C GLU A 151 -13.55 18.35 16.91
N THR A 152 -14.62 18.79 17.57
CA THR A 152 -14.56 19.20 18.98
C THR A 152 -14.30 18.01 19.92
N GLU A 153 -14.93 16.86 19.67
CA GLU A 153 -14.69 15.63 20.46
C GLU A 153 -13.25 15.13 20.29
N LEU A 154 -12.71 15.17 19.06
CA LEU A 154 -11.31 14.84 18.80
C LEU A 154 -10.35 15.84 19.46
N ALA A 155 -10.69 17.12 19.52
CA ALA A 155 -9.91 18.12 20.24
C ALA A 155 -9.91 17.85 21.75
N GLU A 156 -11.06 17.51 22.34
CA GLU A 156 -11.16 17.12 23.74
C GLU A 156 -10.37 15.84 24.05
N VAL A 157 -10.40 14.84 23.16
CA VAL A 157 -9.60 13.62 23.31
C VAL A 157 -8.10 13.93 23.21
N ARG A 158 -7.69 14.81 22.29
CA ARG A 158 -6.30 15.27 22.19
C ARG A 158 -5.85 16.00 23.46
N GLU A 159 -6.66 16.91 23.98
CA GLU A 159 -6.36 17.62 25.23
C GLU A 159 -6.26 16.64 26.43
N ARG A 160 -7.13 15.62 26.48
CA ARG A 160 -7.02 14.54 27.47
C ARG A 160 -5.75 13.72 27.31
N LEU A 161 -5.33 13.43 26.08
CA LEU A 161 -4.11 12.68 25.80
C LEU A 161 -2.86 13.49 26.17
N ASP A 162 -2.85 14.78 25.83
CA ASP A 162 -1.79 15.72 26.22
C ASP A 162 -1.70 15.82 27.74
N GLY A 163 -2.83 15.92 28.44
CA GLY A 163 -2.87 15.89 29.90
C GLY A 163 -2.38 14.56 30.50
N GLN A 164 -2.64 13.41 29.84
CA GLN A 164 -2.08 12.12 30.25
C GLN A 164 -0.57 12.04 30.03
N LEU A 165 -0.07 12.60 28.93
CA LEU A 165 1.36 12.67 28.62
C LEU A 165 2.13 13.60 29.57
N GLU A 166 1.52 14.70 29.99
CA GLU A 166 2.07 15.55 31.05
C GLU A 166 2.16 14.79 32.39
N LEU A 167 1.12 14.02 32.73
CA LEU A 167 1.09 13.20 33.93
C LEU A 167 2.14 12.08 33.89
N THR A 168 2.34 11.42 32.74
CA THR A 168 3.40 10.41 32.58
C THR A 168 4.78 11.06 32.66
N GLY A 169 4.97 12.26 32.09
CA GLY A 169 6.21 13.03 32.23
C GLY A 169 6.50 13.43 33.69
N GLU A 170 5.46 13.81 34.46
CA GLU A 170 5.60 14.08 35.90
C GLU A 170 5.95 12.81 36.70
N LEU A 171 5.33 11.67 36.37
CA LEU A 171 5.63 10.38 37.00
C LEU A 171 7.05 9.89 36.66
N GLU A 172 7.51 10.05 35.43
CA GLU A 172 8.88 9.75 35.02
C GLU A 172 9.88 10.64 35.78
N ARG A 173 9.56 11.94 35.93
CA ARG A 173 10.39 12.87 36.70
C ARG A 173 10.48 12.47 38.17
N GLN A 174 9.35 12.09 38.78
CA GLN A 174 9.32 11.56 40.15
C GLN A 174 10.09 10.24 40.27
N LEU A 175 10.06 9.38 39.24
CA LEU A 175 10.83 8.15 39.20
C LEU A 175 12.34 8.45 39.12
N THR A 176 12.78 9.40 38.29
CA THR A 176 14.18 9.84 38.25
C THR A 176 14.64 10.49 39.56
N GLU A 177 13.78 11.26 40.24
CA GLU A 177 14.09 11.77 41.59
C GLU A 177 14.19 10.65 42.62
N ALA A 178 13.33 9.63 42.55
CA ALA A 178 13.40 8.46 43.42
C ALA A 178 14.67 7.64 43.15
N VAL A 179 15.08 7.49 41.89
CA VAL A 179 16.34 6.84 41.49
C VAL A 179 17.55 7.66 41.97
N GLY A 180 17.47 8.99 41.92
CA GLY A 180 18.49 9.87 42.52
C GLY A 180 18.60 9.68 44.04
N ARG A 181 17.47 9.56 44.75
CA ARG A 181 17.46 9.27 46.19
C ARG A 181 17.99 7.89 46.54
N THR A 182 17.76 6.87 45.70
CA THR A 182 18.37 5.56 45.89
C THR A 182 19.89 5.61 45.68
N TRP A 183 20.36 6.45 44.76
CA TRP A 183 21.79 6.64 44.52
C TRP A 183 22.47 7.38 45.70
N GLU A 184 21.82 8.38 46.29
CA GLU A 184 22.30 9.04 47.53
C GLU A 184 22.33 8.08 48.74
N LEU A 185 21.41 7.11 48.81
CA LEU A 185 21.42 6.07 49.83
C LEU A 185 22.52 5.04 49.60
N GLU A 186 22.82 4.69 48.35
CA GLU A 186 23.94 3.82 47.99
C GLU A 186 25.30 4.47 48.29
N GLU A 187 25.45 5.77 48.07
CA GLU A 187 26.66 6.53 48.43
C GLU A 187 26.88 6.56 49.96
N ARG A 188 25.80 6.63 50.74
CA ARG A 188 25.85 6.50 52.21
C ARG A 188 26.22 5.09 52.67
N VAL A 189 25.71 4.05 52.01
CA VAL A 189 26.10 2.66 52.28
C VAL A 189 27.58 2.42 51.91
N HIS A 190 28.09 3.10 50.88
CA HIS A 190 29.51 3.05 50.52
C HIS A 190 30.41 3.74 51.57
N SER A 191 29.95 4.85 52.14
CA SER A 191 30.62 5.51 53.28
C SER A 191 30.62 4.65 54.54
N ASP A 192 29.50 4.00 54.87
CA ASP A 192 29.38 3.11 56.04
C ASP A 192 30.23 1.83 55.88
N ALA A 193 30.41 1.34 54.65
CA ALA A 193 31.30 0.22 54.34
C ALA A 193 32.79 0.55 54.57
N GLN A 194 33.22 1.79 54.30
CA GLN A 194 34.60 2.24 54.56
C GLN A 194 34.90 2.38 56.08
N GLU A 195 33.90 2.65 56.92
CA GLU A 195 34.04 2.60 58.37
C GLU A 195 34.11 1.17 58.93
N ALA A 196 33.43 0.21 58.29
CA ALA A 196 33.51 -1.21 58.64
C ALA A 196 34.90 -1.81 58.33
N GLU A 197 35.53 -1.40 57.24
CA GLU A 197 36.88 -1.84 56.84
C GLU A 197 37.97 -1.34 57.81
N ARG A 198 37.77 -0.17 58.45
CA ARG A 198 38.66 0.34 59.51
C ARG A 198 38.54 -0.45 60.82
N ARG A 199 37.35 -0.96 61.14
CA ARG A 199 37.13 -1.84 62.31
C ARG A 199 37.69 -3.25 62.09
N GLU A 200 37.72 -3.72 60.85
CA GLU A 200 38.31 -5.01 60.48
C GLU A 200 39.85 -5.04 60.64
N LYS A 201 40.53 -3.91 60.37
CA LYS A 201 41.98 -3.79 60.61
C LYS A 201 42.36 -3.88 62.10
N GLN A 202 41.50 -3.45 63.01
CA GLN A 202 41.73 -3.56 64.47
C GLN A 202 41.48 -4.99 65.01
N LEU A 203 40.71 -5.83 64.30
CA LEU A 203 40.51 -7.24 64.64
C LEU A 203 41.69 -8.13 64.22
N ARG A 204 42.39 -7.78 63.12
CA ARG A 204 43.56 -8.52 62.62
C ARG A 204 44.79 -8.43 63.54
N GLU A 205 44.92 -7.39 64.35
CA GLU A 205 45.99 -7.26 65.37
C GLU A 205 45.75 -8.16 66.60
N LEU A 206 44.50 -8.48 66.93
CA LEU A 206 44.16 -9.41 68.02
C LEU A 206 44.30 -10.89 67.61
N GLU A 207 44.19 -11.23 66.32
CA GLU A 207 44.40 -12.58 65.79
C GLU A 207 45.89 -13.00 65.73
N GLN A 208 46.82 -12.04 65.62
CA GLN A 208 48.26 -12.32 65.66
C GLN A 208 48.75 -12.78 67.05
N ALA A 209 48.05 -12.43 68.13
CA ALA A 209 48.34 -12.92 69.48
C ALA A 209 47.89 -14.37 69.73
N LYS A 210 46.97 -14.90 68.92
CA LYS A 210 46.44 -16.27 69.02
C LYS A 210 47.35 -17.32 68.35
N GLN A 211 48.01 -16.96 67.24
CA GLN A 211 48.92 -17.84 66.48
C GLN A 211 50.23 -18.19 67.22
N GLY A 212 50.56 -17.51 68.33
CA GLY A 212 51.71 -17.83 69.18
C GLY A 212 51.53 -19.08 70.06
N LEU A 213 50.28 -19.50 70.33
CA LEU A 213 49.99 -20.67 71.19
C LEU A 213 49.80 -21.97 70.39
N GLU A 214 49.58 -21.90 69.08
CA GLU A 214 49.42 -23.07 68.19
C GLU A 214 50.76 -23.71 67.76
N ARG A 215 51.89 -22.98 67.87
CA ARG A 215 53.24 -23.50 67.53
C ARG A 215 53.81 -24.51 68.53
N ARG A 216 53.25 -24.63 69.74
CA ARG A 216 53.73 -25.56 70.80
C ARG A 216 53.07 -26.95 70.73
N ILE A 217 52.02 -27.12 69.91
CA ILE A 217 51.30 -28.39 69.73
C ILE A 217 51.81 -29.15 68.50
N SER A 218 52.35 -28.46 67.50
CA SER A 218 52.86 -29.04 66.23
C SER A 218 54.23 -29.73 66.29
N GLU A 219 54.91 -29.78 67.45
CA GLU A 219 56.21 -30.46 67.62
C GLU A 219 56.09 -31.92 68.08
N LEU A 220 54.94 -32.36 68.64
CA LEU A 220 54.77 -33.74 69.16
C LEU A 220 54.09 -34.72 68.18
N GLU A 221 53.62 -34.28 67.01
CA GLU A 221 52.85 -35.11 66.05
C GLU A 221 53.60 -35.46 64.74
N LYS A 222 54.88 -35.09 64.61
CA LYS A 222 55.67 -35.30 63.37
C LYS A 222 56.54 -36.56 63.30
N GLU A 223 56.68 -37.37 64.35
CA GLU A 223 57.66 -38.48 64.33
C GLU A 223 57.12 -39.88 64.05
N LYS A 224 55.81 -40.11 63.93
CA LYS A 224 55.31 -41.51 63.85
C LYS A 224 54.49 -41.91 62.62
N ASP A 225 53.60 -41.06 62.09
CA ASP A 225 52.59 -41.56 61.13
C ASP A 225 52.84 -41.17 59.66
N GLY A 226 54.00 -40.58 59.36
CA GLY A 226 54.34 -40.04 58.03
C GLY A 226 54.67 -41.06 56.92
N LEU A 227 54.82 -42.35 57.20
CA LEU A 227 55.31 -43.32 56.21
C LEU A 227 54.30 -44.36 55.71
N GLN A 228 53.07 -44.45 56.24
CA GLN A 228 52.08 -45.45 55.78
C GLN A 228 50.84 -44.87 55.06
N GLY A 229 50.59 -43.55 55.11
CA GLY A 229 49.43 -42.92 54.45
C GLY A 229 49.59 -42.54 52.97
N ARG A 230 50.83 -42.43 52.46
CA ARG A 230 51.09 -41.91 51.09
C ARG A 230 50.70 -42.88 49.97
N ALA A 231 50.57 -44.18 50.25
CA ALA A 231 50.19 -45.17 49.24
C ALA A 231 48.66 -45.22 48.96
N ALA A 232 47.81 -44.86 49.92
CA ALA A 232 46.35 -44.99 49.77
C ALA A 232 45.66 -43.79 49.08
N SER A 233 46.30 -42.60 49.03
CA SER A 233 45.65 -41.39 48.46
C SER A 233 45.72 -41.30 46.92
N LEU A 234 46.64 -42.04 46.28
CA LEU A 234 46.84 -42.02 44.83
C LEU A 234 45.80 -42.86 44.07
N GLU A 235 45.23 -43.90 44.69
CA GLU A 235 44.16 -44.71 44.07
C GLU A 235 42.77 -44.00 44.11
N ALA A 236 42.53 -43.10 45.07
CA ALA A 236 41.28 -42.35 45.19
C ALA A 236 41.18 -41.14 44.23
N GLN A 237 42.31 -40.61 43.76
CA GLN A 237 42.36 -39.48 42.81
C GLN A 237 42.07 -39.90 41.36
N LEU A 238 42.35 -41.15 40.98
CA LEU A 238 42.06 -41.68 39.63
C LEU A 238 40.56 -41.98 39.39
N VAL A 239 39.80 -42.32 40.44
CA VAL A 239 38.34 -42.57 40.33
C VAL A 239 37.55 -41.27 40.12
N LYS A 240 37.95 -40.17 40.79
CA LYS A 240 37.31 -38.85 40.63
C LYS A 240 37.54 -38.22 39.24
N GLN A 241 38.67 -38.51 38.60
CA GLN A 241 38.94 -38.05 37.23
C GLN A 241 38.19 -38.85 36.16
N ALA A 242 37.89 -40.14 36.41
CA ALA A 242 37.07 -40.98 35.53
C ALA A 242 35.57 -40.61 35.55
N GLU A 243 35.03 -40.17 36.69
CA GLU A 243 33.64 -39.69 36.80
C GLU A 243 33.45 -38.31 36.12
N ALA A 244 34.44 -37.42 36.19
CA ALA A 244 34.44 -36.13 35.49
C ALA A 244 34.51 -36.30 33.95
N ALA A 245 35.22 -37.31 33.44
CA ALA A 245 35.25 -37.66 32.02
C ALA A 245 33.91 -38.23 31.50
N LYS A 246 33.16 -38.93 32.35
CA LYS A 246 31.84 -39.49 32.01
C LYS A 246 30.74 -38.42 31.99
N GLN A 247 30.81 -37.45 32.90
CA GLN A 247 29.89 -36.30 32.93
C GLN A 247 30.14 -35.29 31.79
N THR A 248 31.40 -35.15 31.34
CA THR A 248 31.74 -34.33 30.16
C THR A 248 31.30 -35.00 28.86
N GLY A 249 31.41 -36.33 28.74
CA GLY A 249 30.85 -37.09 27.61
C GLY A 249 29.31 -37.03 27.51
N GLN A 250 28.60 -37.05 28.65
CA GLN A 250 27.14 -36.89 28.68
C GLN A 250 26.67 -35.47 28.33
N ARG A 251 27.46 -34.44 28.71
CA ARG A 251 27.20 -33.04 28.30
C ARG A 251 27.45 -32.83 26.81
N LEU A 252 28.48 -33.45 26.24
CA LEU A 252 28.74 -33.40 24.80
C LEU A 252 27.62 -34.08 23.99
N SER A 253 27.14 -35.26 24.42
CA SER A 253 26.03 -35.93 23.74
C SER A 253 24.70 -35.17 23.85
N ALA A 254 24.49 -34.43 24.96
CA ALA A 254 23.33 -33.56 25.12
C ALA A 254 23.43 -32.30 24.26
N GLN A 255 24.63 -31.73 24.11
CA GLN A 255 24.89 -30.61 23.21
C GLN A 255 24.76 -31.03 21.74
N GLU A 256 25.23 -32.23 21.35
CA GLU A 256 25.04 -32.78 20.01
C GLU A 256 23.57 -33.08 19.69
N ALA A 257 22.77 -33.53 20.67
CA ALA A 257 21.34 -33.68 20.51
C ALA A 257 20.62 -32.33 20.34
N CYS A 258 21.04 -31.32 21.11
CA CYS A 258 20.51 -29.96 21.01
C CYS A 258 20.85 -29.30 19.67
N VAL A 259 22.08 -29.50 19.18
CA VAL A 259 22.49 -29.04 17.83
C VAL A 259 21.67 -29.73 16.74
N ARG A 260 21.43 -31.04 16.83
CA ARG A 260 20.56 -31.76 15.86
C ARG A 260 19.12 -31.28 15.90
N GLU A 261 18.59 -30.95 17.08
CA GLU A 261 17.25 -30.39 17.21
C GLU A 261 17.18 -28.97 16.62
N LEU A 262 18.21 -28.15 16.84
CA LEU A 262 18.32 -26.83 16.23
C LEU A 262 18.49 -26.91 14.70
N GLU A 263 19.26 -27.87 14.18
CA GLU A 263 19.38 -28.13 12.74
C GLU A 263 18.05 -28.58 12.12
N GLN A 264 17.28 -29.42 12.81
CA GLN A 264 15.94 -29.82 12.38
C GLN A 264 14.97 -28.63 12.37
N ARG A 265 14.99 -27.78 13.40
CA ARG A 265 14.19 -26.54 13.44
C ARG A 265 14.60 -25.54 12.36
N LEU A 266 15.89 -25.46 12.05
CA LEU A 266 16.38 -24.61 10.97
C LEU A 266 15.90 -25.12 9.61
N GLN A 267 15.86 -26.44 9.40
CA GLN A 267 15.29 -27.05 8.19
C GLN A 267 13.77 -26.84 8.07
N THR A 268 13.01 -26.90 9.17
CA THR A 268 11.57 -26.61 9.13
C THR A 268 11.29 -25.15 8.81
N VAL A 269 12.04 -24.22 9.42
CA VAL A 269 11.92 -22.78 9.14
C VAL A 269 12.36 -22.46 7.70
N GLN A 270 13.39 -23.14 7.18
CA GLN A 270 13.78 -23.01 5.78
C GLN A 270 12.70 -23.52 4.82
N ALA A 271 12.05 -24.65 5.13
CA ALA A 271 10.94 -25.17 4.33
C ALA A 271 9.70 -24.27 4.38
N GLU A 272 9.42 -23.62 5.52
CA GLU A 272 8.35 -22.63 5.65
C GLU A 272 8.67 -21.35 4.89
N ARG A 273 9.91 -20.87 4.96
CA ARG A 273 10.40 -19.76 4.14
C ARG A 273 10.26 -20.05 2.65
N ASP A 274 10.64 -21.24 2.20
CA ASP A 274 10.55 -21.62 0.78
C ASP A 274 9.09 -21.67 0.31
N LYS A 275 8.16 -22.13 1.14
CA LYS A 275 6.71 -22.05 0.88
C LYS A 275 6.21 -20.61 0.80
N LEU A 276 6.65 -19.74 1.71
CA LEU A 276 6.29 -18.32 1.69
C LEU A 276 6.86 -17.61 0.46
N VAL A 277 8.06 -17.99 0.00
CA VAL A 277 8.65 -17.49 -1.24
C VAL A 277 7.86 -17.97 -2.46
N GLU A 278 7.42 -19.23 -2.51
CA GLU A 278 6.51 -19.69 -3.56
C GLU A 278 5.18 -18.96 -3.54
N GLN A 279 4.60 -18.72 -2.36
CA GLN A 279 3.37 -17.95 -2.22
C GLN A 279 3.56 -16.51 -2.69
N LEU A 280 4.63 -15.82 -2.27
CA LEU A 280 4.97 -14.48 -2.76
C LEU A 280 5.14 -14.46 -4.28
N ALA A 281 5.80 -15.45 -4.88
CA ALA A 281 5.91 -15.56 -6.33
C ALA A 281 4.55 -15.78 -7.02
N THR A 282 3.60 -16.47 -6.38
CA THR A 282 2.22 -16.57 -6.89
C THR A 282 1.46 -15.25 -6.76
N TRP A 283 1.62 -14.52 -5.66
CA TRP A 283 1.02 -13.19 -5.47
C TRP A 283 1.59 -12.17 -6.46
N GLU A 284 2.90 -12.18 -6.71
CA GLU A 284 3.55 -11.33 -7.71
C GLU A 284 3.02 -11.61 -9.12
N ARG A 285 2.79 -12.88 -9.48
CA ARG A 285 2.15 -13.24 -10.75
C ARG A 285 0.70 -12.76 -10.82
N GLN A 286 -0.06 -12.91 -9.76
CA GLN A 286 -1.44 -12.40 -9.69
C GLN A 286 -1.49 -10.88 -9.77
N TYR A 287 -0.54 -10.19 -9.15
CA TYR A 287 -0.43 -8.72 -9.23
C TYR A 287 -0.04 -8.27 -10.63
N ALA A 288 0.86 -9.00 -11.31
CA ALA A 288 1.20 -8.74 -12.71
C ALA A 288 0.00 -8.97 -13.64
N GLU A 289 -0.76 -10.05 -13.46
CA GLU A 289 -1.99 -10.31 -14.21
C GLU A 289 -3.07 -9.24 -13.97
N LEU A 290 -3.23 -8.78 -12.72
CA LEU A 290 -4.14 -7.68 -12.39
C LEU A 290 -3.67 -6.33 -12.96
N SER A 291 -2.35 -6.10 -13.00
CA SER A 291 -1.77 -4.93 -13.66
C SER A 291 -2.02 -4.93 -15.17
N ASP A 292 -1.80 -6.07 -15.83
CA ASP A 292 -2.08 -6.22 -17.27
C ASP A 292 -3.58 -6.03 -17.57
N GLN A 293 -4.46 -6.50 -16.68
CA GLN A 293 -5.91 -6.27 -16.77
C GLN A 293 -6.27 -4.79 -16.58
N LEU A 294 -5.62 -4.09 -15.66
CA LEU A 294 -5.77 -2.65 -15.45
C LEU A 294 -5.33 -1.86 -16.67
N ASP A 295 -4.19 -2.20 -17.28
CA ASP A 295 -3.69 -1.57 -18.50
C ASP A 295 -4.67 -1.77 -19.67
N LEU A 296 -5.20 -2.99 -19.83
CA LEU A 296 -6.21 -3.28 -20.85
C LEU A 296 -7.50 -2.47 -20.64
N LEU A 297 -7.95 -2.34 -19.39
CA LEU A 297 -9.13 -1.53 -19.05
C LEU A 297 -8.89 -0.04 -19.29
N GLN A 298 -7.70 0.48 -18.96
CA GLN A 298 -7.32 1.85 -19.24
C GLN A 298 -7.30 2.13 -20.76
N GLU A 299 -6.78 1.20 -21.57
CA GLU A 299 -6.81 1.32 -23.03
C GLU A 299 -8.25 1.31 -23.58
N GLN A 300 -9.15 0.52 -22.99
CA GLN A 300 -10.57 0.52 -23.35
C GLN A 300 -11.28 1.82 -22.94
N VAL A 301 -10.95 2.39 -21.78
CA VAL A 301 -11.48 3.68 -21.33
C VAL A 301 -11.01 4.80 -22.26
N ALA A 302 -9.71 4.84 -22.60
CA ALA A 302 -9.17 5.83 -23.53
C ALA A 302 -9.82 5.77 -24.92
N LYS A 303 -10.11 4.56 -25.43
CA LYS A 303 -10.87 4.40 -26.69
C LYS A 303 -12.29 4.93 -26.58
N ARG A 304 -12.99 4.68 -25.47
CA ARG A 304 -14.34 5.22 -25.24
C ARG A 304 -14.34 6.74 -25.06
N GLU A 305 -13.32 7.31 -24.40
CA GLU A 305 -13.16 8.75 -24.29
C GLU A 305 -12.98 9.39 -25.68
N GLN A 306 -12.18 8.80 -26.55
CA GLN A 306 -12.05 9.24 -27.94
C GLN A 306 -13.37 9.14 -28.72
N GLU A 307 -14.15 8.07 -28.53
CA GLU A 307 -15.49 7.93 -29.14
C GLU A 307 -16.46 9.01 -28.63
N ILE A 308 -16.43 9.33 -27.33
CA ILE A 308 -17.25 10.37 -26.73
C ILE A 308 -16.84 11.75 -27.25
N GLU A 309 -15.54 12.05 -27.36
CA GLU A 309 -15.06 13.30 -27.96
C GLU A 309 -15.52 13.44 -29.42
N LEU A 310 -15.50 12.35 -30.18
CA LEU A 310 -16.00 12.33 -31.55
C LEU A 310 -17.53 12.54 -31.62
N GLN A 311 -18.28 11.98 -30.66
CA GLN A 311 -19.73 12.20 -30.57
C GLN A 311 -20.07 13.64 -30.16
N VAL A 312 -19.30 14.24 -29.24
CA VAL A 312 -19.49 15.63 -28.82
C VAL A 312 -19.17 16.59 -29.96
N THR A 313 -18.12 16.33 -30.74
CA THR A 313 -17.80 17.15 -31.93
C THR A 313 -18.90 17.05 -32.99
N LEU A 314 -19.37 15.84 -33.31
CA LEU A 314 -20.52 15.64 -34.21
C LEU A 314 -21.80 16.31 -33.70
N TYR A 315 -22.07 16.25 -32.39
CA TYR A 315 -23.22 16.92 -31.77
C TYR A 315 -23.12 18.45 -31.90
N ASN A 316 -21.93 19.01 -31.68
CA ASN A 316 -21.71 20.45 -31.82
C ASN A 316 -21.85 20.92 -33.28
N GLU A 317 -21.39 20.12 -34.24
CA GLU A 317 -21.59 20.38 -35.68
C GLU A 317 -23.07 20.34 -36.06
N LEU A 318 -23.83 19.36 -35.56
CA LEU A 318 -25.28 19.27 -35.74
C LEU A 318 -26.03 20.45 -35.11
N GLN A 319 -25.61 20.91 -33.93
CA GLN A 319 -26.16 22.10 -33.29
C GLN A 319 -25.88 23.39 -34.09
N GLN A 320 -24.67 23.51 -34.67
CA GLN A 320 -24.36 24.62 -35.58
C GLN A 320 -25.23 24.59 -36.83
N GLN A 321 -25.39 23.43 -37.47
CA GLN A 321 -26.25 23.28 -38.64
C GLN A 321 -27.71 23.62 -38.30
N ALA A 322 -28.24 23.14 -37.17
CA ALA A 322 -29.58 23.48 -36.72
C ALA A 322 -29.74 24.98 -36.41
N ALA A 323 -28.71 25.64 -35.89
CA ALA A 323 -28.71 27.08 -35.66
C ALA A 323 -28.69 27.87 -36.99
N GLU A 324 -27.90 27.45 -37.97
CA GLU A 324 -27.87 28.04 -39.31
C GLU A 324 -29.22 27.89 -40.03
N GLU A 325 -29.83 26.70 -39.96
CA GLU A 325 -31.16 26.45 -40.53
C GLU A 325 -32.24 27.29 -39.85
N ARG A 326 -32.17 27.51 -38.53
CA ARG A 326 -33.07 28.41 -37.79
C ARG A 326 -32.94 29.85 -38.24
N VAL A 327 -31.71 30.34 -38.46
CA VAL A 327 -31.47 31.70 -38.98
C VAL A 327 -32.03 31.83 -40.40
N GLN A 328 -31.84 30.83 -41.26
CA GLN A 328 -32.43 30.83 -42.60
C GLN A 328 -33.97 30.77 -42.57
N ALA A 329 -34.56 30.01 -41.66
CA ALA A 329 -36.02 29.96 -41.47
C ALA A 329 -36.57 31.31 -41.01
N GLN A 330 -35.93 31.96 -40.04
CA GLN A 330 -36.31 33.31 -39.57
C GLN A 330 -36.19 34.36 -40.67
N GLN A 331 -35.17 34.28 -41.52
CA GLN A 331 -35.05 35.16 -42.69
C GLN A 331 -36.20 34.95 -43.68
N ARG A 332 -36.55 33.70 -43.98
CA ARG A 332 -37.70 33.37 -44.84
C ARG A 332 -39.03 33.83 -44.24
N GLU A 333 -39.22 33.68 -42.94
CA GLU A 333 -40.42 34.18 -42.24
C GLU A 333 -40.50 35.71 -42.27
N ALA A 334 -39.37 36.41 -42.10
CA ALA A 334 -39.31 37.87 -42.21
C ALA A 334 -39.64 38.35 -43.63
N GLU A 335 -39.10 37.70 -44.66
CA GLU A 335 -39.44 37.97 -46.07
C GLU A 335 -40.93 37.73 -46.35
N LEU A 336 -41.50 36.65 -45.81
CA LEU A 336 -42.92 36.33 -45.96
C LEU A 336 -43.81 37.36 -45.24
N ALA A 337 -43.40 37.83 -44.06
CA ALA A 337 -44.09 38.88 -43.32
C ALA A 337 -44.10 40.20 -44.08
N GLU A 338 -42.98 40.57 -44.71
CA GLU A 338 -42.88 41.77 -45.55
C GLU A 338 -43.80 41.65 -46.79
N GLN A 339 -43.85 40.48 -47.43
CA GLN A 339 -44.77 40.21 -48.54
C GLN A 339 -46.24 40.27 -48.12
N LEU A 340 -46.58 39.75 -46.93
CA LEU A 340 -47.93 39.84 -46.37
C LEU A 340 -48.32 41.29 -46.04
N GLU A 341 -47.37 42.09 -45.56
CA GLU A 341 -47.61 43.52 -45.29
C GLU A 341 -47.81 44.30 -46.60
N GLN A 342 -47.02 44.00 -47.63
CA GLN A 342 -47.22 44.55 -48.98
C GLN A 342 -48.59 44.15 -49.56
N LYS A 343 -49.00 42.89 -49.41
CA LYS A 343 -50.33 42.41 -49.81
C LYS A 343 -51.45 43.14 -49.06
N ARG A 344 -51.32 43.35 -47.75
CA ARG A 344 -52.29 44.11 -46.93
C ARG A 344 -52.39 45.57 -47.38
N ARG A 345 -51.25 46.22 -47.69
CA ARG A 345 -51.24 47.59 -48.22
C ARG A 345 -51.96 47.68 -49.57
N LEU A 346 -51.72 46.73 -50.48
CA LEU A 346 -52.42 46.65 -51.76
C LEU A 346 -53.92 46.38 -51.59
N GLN A 347 -54.30 45.52 -50.64
CA GLN A 347 -55.71 45.26 -50.31
C GLN A 347 -56.42 46.49 -49.75
N MET A 348 -55.78 47.28 -48.88
CA MET A 348 -56.36 48.56 -48.41
C MET A 348 -56.52 49.56 -49.57
N GLN A 349 -55.53 49.70 -50.44
CA GLN A 349 -55.63 50.55 -51.63
C GLN A 349 -56.78 50.11 -52.55
N LEU A 350 -56.99 48.81 -52.73
CA LEU A 350 -58.10 48.27 -53.51
C LEU A 350 -59.46 48.56 -52.83
N GLY A 351 -59.52 48.41 -51.50
CA GLY A 351 -60.71 48.74 -50.69
C GLY A 351 -61.13 50.20 -50.83
N GLU A 352 -60.18 51.14 -50.75
CA GLU A 352 -60.45 52.57 -50.95
C GLU A 352 -60.96 52.89 -52.36
N GLN A 353 -60.46 52.19 -53.39
CA GLN A 353 -60.96 52.36 -54.77
C GLN A 353 -62.38 51.81 -54.93
N LEU A 354 -62.71 50.71 -54.26
CA LEU A 354 -64.06 50.14 -54.25
C LEU A 354 -65.06 51.02 -53.50
N GLU A 355 -64.66 51.65 -52.39
CA GLU A 355 -65.49 52.62 -51.67
C GLU A 355 -65.79 53.85 -52.52
N LYS A 356 -64.78 54.42 -53.19
CA LYS A 356 -64.98 55.51 -54.16
C LYS A 356 -65.91 55.10 -55.32
N GLY A 357 -65.83 53.84 -55.77
CA GLY A 357 -66.74 53.27 -56.74
C GLY A 357 -68.19 53.19 -56.24
N ARG A 358 -68.39 52.78 -54.98
CA ARG A 358 -69.72 52.72 -54.33
C ARG A 358 -70.33 54.10 -54.15
N GLU A 359 -69.55 55.12 -53.79
CA GLU A 359 -70.01 56.50 -53.68
C GLU A 359 -70.51 57.06 -55.02
N LEU A 360 -69.78 56.80 -56.11
CA LEU A 360 -70.20 57.17 -57.46
C LEU A 360 -71.48 56.46 -57.89
N GLN A 361 -71.66 55.21 -57.48
CA GLN A 361 -72.84 54.41 -57.79
C GLN A 361 -74.08 54.91 -57.03
N GLN A 362 -73.93 55.25 -55.74
CA GLN A 362 -75.00 55.87 -54.95
C GLN A 362 -75.44 57.24 -55.49
N LEU A 363 -74.51 58.01 -56.05
CA LEU A 363 -74.82 59.29 -56.71
C LEU A 363 -75.64 59.06 -57.99
N ASN A 364 -75.31 58.02 -58.75
CA ASN A 364 -76.03 57.65 -59.97
C ASN A 364 -77.46 57.16 -59.67
N ASP A 365 -77.65 56.34 -58.63
CA ASP A 365 -78.96 55.84 -58.23
C ASP A 365 -79.89 56.97 -57.74
N LYS A 366 -79.34 57.98 -57.05
CA LYS A 366 -80.11 59.19 -56.67
C LYS A 366 -80.60 59.96 -57.88
N LEU A 367 -79.74 60.19 -58.88
CA LEU A 367 -80.12 60.87 -60.13
C LEU A 367 -81.19 60.10 -60.91
N GLN A 368 -81.16 58.77 -60.88
CA GLN A 368 -82.20 57.93 -61.50
C GLN A 368 -83.55 58.04 -60.79
N SER A 369 -83.55 58.09 -59.45
CA SER A 369 -84.79 58.26 -58.68
C SER A 369 -85.48 59.62 -58.91
N GLU A 370 -84.70 60.69 -59.12
CA GLU A 370 -85.22 62.02 -59.46
C GLU A 370 -85.85 62.06 -60.87
N LEU A 371 -85.31 61.29 -61.82
CA LEU A 371 -85.88 61.12 -63.17
C LEU A 371 -87.19 60.33 -63.17
N GLU A 372 -87.35 59.35 -62.29
CA GLU A 372 -88.57 58.54 -62.17
C GLU A 372 -89.72 59.32 -61.51
N ALA A 373 -89.42 60.19 -60.54
CA ALA A 373 -90.41 61.05 -59.91
C ALA A 373 -91.06 62.03 -60.92
N LEU A 374 -90.25 62.64 -61.79
CA LEU A 374 -90.72 63.53 -62.87
C LEU A 374 -91.60 62.82 -63.92
N ARG A 375 -91.45 61.50 -64.09
CA ARG A 375 -92.28 60.70 -65.01
C ARG A 375 -93.66 60.37 -64.44
N ARG A 376 -93.77 60.20 -63.12
CA ARG A 376 -95.03 59.87 -62.43
C ARG A 376 -96.02 61.05 -62.44
N GLU A 377 -95.53 62.28 -62.24
CA GLU A 377 -96.36 63.49 -62.34
C GLU A 377 -96.96 63.73 -63.74
N HIS A 378 -96.38 63.09 -64.77
CA HIS A 378 -96.85 63.19 -66.16
C HIS A 378 -97.93 62.16 -66.50
N HIS A 379 -98.03 61.05 -65.75
CA HIS A 379 -98.98 59.96 -65.99
C HIS A 379 -100.34 60.22 -65.33
N GLU A 380 -100.35 60.83 -64.14
CA GLU A 380 -101.59 61.18 -63.41
C GLU A 380 -102.44 62.25 -64.13
N LYS A 381 -101.86 63.02 -65.06
CA LYS A 381 -102.61 63.99 -65.89
C LYS A 381 -103.35 63.38 -67.09
N GLN A 382 -103.16 62.09 -67.38
CA GLN A 382 -103.75 61.44 -68.57
C GLN A 382 -105.00 60.58 -68.28
N GLU A 383 -105.35 60.28 -67.03
CA GLU A 383 -106.43 59.32 -66.69
C GLU A 383 -107.80 59.97 -66.34
N GLU A 384 -107.93 61.29 -66.29
CA GLU A 384 -109.20 61.97 -65.92
C GLU A 384 -110.27 62.09 -67.04
N LEU A 385 -110.18 61.37 -68.16
CA LEU A 385 -111.01 61.64 -69.35
C LEU A 385 -111.87 60.49 -69.92
N GLY A 386 -112.22 59.44 -69.16
CA GLY A 386 -112.77 58.21 -69.75
C GLY A 386 -113.89 57.45 -69.07
N LEU A 387 -114.89 58.08 -68.41
CA LEU A 387 -116.02 57.31 -67.84
C LEU A 387 -117.39 58.00 -67.95
N GLN A 388 -118.19 57.61 -68.96
CA GLN A 388 -119.65 57.40 -68.89
C GLN A 388 -120.11 56.41 -69.99
N GLU A 389 -121.03 55.50 -69.62
CA GLU A 389 -121.97 54.66 -70.41
C GLU A 389 -121.89 53.15 -70.14
N GLU A 390 -123.03 52.59 -69.70
CA GLU A 390 -123.62 51.29 -70.10
C GLU A 390 -124.31 50.55 -68.94
N LEU A 391 -125.51 51.03 -68.65
CA LEU A 391 -126.58 50.34 -67.95
C LEU A 391 -127.75 50.30 -68.93
N TYR A 392 -128.20 49.15 -69.49
CA TYR A 392 -129.57 49.00 -70.05
C TYR A 392 -130.06 47.65 -70.63
N ARG A 393 -129.47 46.46 -70.46
CA ARG A 393 -130.04 45.25 -71.15
C ARG A 393 -130.17 43.98 -70.31
N GLU A 394 -130.93 44.09 -69.24
CA GLU A 394 -131.78 43.01 -68.75
C GLU A 394 -133.23 43.47 -68.89
N LEU A 395 -134.00 42.96 -69.87
CA LEU A 395 -135.48 42.95 -69.90
C LEU A 395 -135.96 42.58 -71.30
N GLU A 396 -136.06 41.28 -71.57
CA GLU A 396 -136.97 40.70 -72.56
C GLU A 396 -137.11 39.20 -72.21
N THR A 397 -137.53 38.87 -70.99
CA THR A 397 -138.92 38.45 -70.68
C THR A 397 -139.34 37.24 -71.53
N GLU A 398 -139.40 36.03 -70.98
CA GLU A 398 -140.53 35.58 -70.15
C GLU A 398 -141.87 36.08 -70.69
N LEU A 399 -142.65 35.22 -71.35
CA LEU A 399 -144.13 35.13 -71.30
C LEU A 399 -144.72 34.44 -72.54
N GLU A 400 -144.29 33.22 -72.82
CA GLU A 400 -145.17 32.27 -73.50
C GLU A 400 -145.13 30.93 -72.76
N GLY A 401 -146.26 30.58 -72.14
CA GLY A 401 -146.61 29.18 -71.99
C GLY A 401 -146.53 28.59 -70.60
N LEU A 402 -146.91 29.35 -69.56
CA LEU A 402 -147.33 28.82 -68.25
C LEU A 402 -148.58 27.90 -68.31
N ARG A 403 -148.70 27.02 -69.33
CA ARG A 403 -149.75 25.99 -69.47
C ARG A 403 -149.20 24.56 -69.57
N ASP A 404 -147.90 24.38 -69.80
CA ASP A 404 -147.22 23.07 -69.67
C ASP A 404 -146.70 22.80 -68.24
N GLN A 405 -146.96 23.74 -67.32
CA GLN A 405 -146.42 23.83 -65.97
C GLN A 405 -146.87 22.77 -64.96
N SER A 406 -147.67 21.80 -65.36
CA SER A 406 -148.10 20.70 -64.49
C SER A 406 -147.50 19.36 -64.90
N SER A 407 -147.30 19.09 -66.19
CA SER A 407 -146.64 17.88 -66.67
C SER A 407 -145.12 18.01 -66.74
N LEU A 408 -144.62 19.23 -67.00
CA LEU A 408 -143.19 19.55 -66.82
C LEU A 408 -142.80 19.57 -65.35
N ARG A 409 -143.66 19.94 -64.39
CA ARG A 409 -143.28 20.00 -62.96
C ARG A 409 -142.89 18.64 -62.38
N GLU A 410 -143.59 17.57 -62.77
CA GLU A 410 -143.27 16.20 -62.34
C GLU A 410 -142.03 15.64 -63.06
N ALA A 411 -141.87 15.94 -64.35
CA ALA A 411 -140.66 15.57 -65.12
C ALA A 411 -139.42 16.40 -64.72
N GLU A 412 -139.60 17.67 -64.32
CA GLU A 412 -138.60 18.58 -63.78
C GLU A 412 -138.22 18.17 -62.37
N LEU A 413 -139.15 17.75 -61.51
CA LEU A 413 -138.81 17.23 -60.17
C LEU A 413 -138.00 15.93 -60.26
N GLN A 414 -138.31 15.03 -61.20
CA GLN A 414 -137.50 13.83 -61.45
C GLN A 414 -136.15 14.15 -62.11
N ARG A 415 -136.07 15.12 -63.02
CA ARG A 415 -134.79 15.62 -63.56
C ARG A 415 -133.96 16.37 -62.51
N GLN A 416 -134.57 17.16 -61.65
CA GLN A 416 -133.91 17.90 -60.58
C GLN A 416 -133.40 16.95 -59.51
N LEU A 417 -134.13 15.89 -59.16
CA LEU A 417 -133.62 14.83 -58.29
C LEU A 417 -132.45 14.08 -58.94
N ALA A 418 -132.53 13.72 -60.23
CA ALA A 418 -131.43 13.07 -60.95
C ALA A 418 -130.21 13.99 -61.16
N ASP A 419 -130.42 15.29 -61.38
CA ASP A 419 -129.37 16.30 -61.52
C ASP A 419 -128.76 16.65 -60.15
N GLN A 420 -129.55 16.65 -59.07
CA GLN A 420 -129.04 16.77 -57.70
C GLN A 420 -128.26 15.51 -57.30
N GLU A 421 -128.73 14.31 -57.63
CA GLU A 421 -127.99 13.07 -57.41
C GLU A 421 -126.69 13.02 -58.22
N LYS A 422 -126.68 13.52 -59.47
CA LYS A 422 -125.44 13.66 -60.27
C LYS A 422 -124.50 14.73 -59.71
N ARG A 423 -125.02 15.87 -59.25
CA ARG A 423 -124.23 16.93 -58.62
C ARG A 423 -123.63 16.45 -57.30
N HIS A 424 -124.43 15.82 -56.44
CA HIS A 424 -123.93 15.24 -55.20
C HIS A 424 -122.99 14.06 -55.44
N ALA A 425 -123.21 13.23 -56.46
CA ALA A 425 -122.25 12.20 -56.86
C ALA A 425 -120.95 12.80 -57.39
N GLY A 426 -121.02 13.91 -58.15
CA GLY A 426 -119.87 14.66 -58.63
C GLY A 426 -119.11 15.38 -57.52
N GLU A 427 -119.81 15.98 -56.57
CA GLU A 427 -119.26 16.61 -55.36
C GLU A 427 -118.64 15.57 -54.44
N LEU A 428 -119.30 14.43 -54.20
CA LEU A 428 -118.75 13.31 -53.44
C LEU A 428 -117.54 12.68 -54.14
N ALA A 429 -117.54 12.60 -55.47
CA ALA A 429 -116.38 12.13 -56.23
C ALA A 429 -115.22 13.13 -56.17
N ALA A 430 -115.50 14.43 -56.25
CA ALA A 430 -114.50 15.49 -56.10
C ALA A 430 -113.91 15.52 -54.68
N VAL A 431 -114.75 15.37 -53.64
CA VAL A 431 -114.29 15.26 -52.25
C VAL A 431 -113.50 13.99 -52.02
N ARG A 432 -113.93 12.84 -52.59
CA ARG A 432 -113.16 11.59 -52.52
C ARG A 432 -111.82 11.67 -53.26
N ASN A 433 -111.76 12.38 -54.38
CA ASN A 433 -110.51 12.57 -55.12
C ASN A 433 -109.58 13.52 -54.38
N ARG A 434 -110.08 14.64 -53.85
CA ARG A 434 -109.30 15.53 -52.98
C ARG A 434 -108.77 14.81 -51.74
N ALA A 435 -109.60 14.02 -51.07
CA ALA A 435 -109.16 13.21 -49.93
C ALA A 435 -108.13 12.13 -50.32
N ARG A 436 -108.17 11.60 -51.55
CA ARG A 436 -107.14 10.67 -52.07
C ARG A 436 -105.84 11.39 -52.42
N GLU A 437 -105.92 12.59 -52.99
CA GLU A 437 -104.77 13.43 -53.30
C GLU A 437 -104.09 13.89 -52.00
N GLU A 438 -104.85 14.37 -51.02
CA GLU A 438 -104.36 14.72 -49.69
C GLU A 438 -103.75 13.51 -48.95
N ALA A 439 -104.36 12.32 -49.06
CA ALA A 439 -103.79 11.10 -48.49
C ALA A 439 -102.49 10.68 -49.20
N ALA A 440 -102.41 10.82 -50.52
CA ALA A 440 -101.19 10.52 -51.29
C ALA A 440 -100.05 11.52 -50.99
N GLU A 441 -100.38 12.80 -50.81
CA GLU A 441 -99.42 13.82 -50.35
C GLU A 441 -98.92 13.54 -48.93
N GLN A 442 -99.81 13.12 -48.02
CA GLN A 442 -99.43 12.72 -46.67
C GLN A 442 -98.56 11.46 -46.66
N GLU A 443 -98.89 10.44 -47.47
CA GLU A 443 -98.06 9.23 -47.62
C GLU A 443 -96.68 9.54 -48.20
N ALA A 444 -96.61 10.45 -49.18
CA ALA A 444 -95.33 10.90 -49.75
C ALA A 444 -94.49 11.68 -48.72
N ALA A 445 -95.12 12.55 -47.92
CA ALA A 445 -94.44 13.29 -46.84
C ALA A 445 -93.96 12.35 -45.72
N LEU A 446 -94.73 11.32 -45.39
CA LEU A 446 -94.36 10.28 -44.41
C LEU A 446 -93.16 9.46 -44.92
N ALA A 447 -93.18 9.04 -46.18
CA ALA A 447 -92.07 8.33 -46.79
C ALA A 447 -90.79 9.18 -46.85
N GLU A 448 -90.90 10.49 -47.08
CA GLU A 448 -89.75 11.40 -47.05
C GLU A 448 -89.19 11.57 -45.63
N LEU A 449 -90.06 11.63 -44.61
CA LEU A 449 -89.66 11.68 -43.20
C LEU A 449 -89.00 10.37 -42.75
N GLU A 450 -89.53 9.21 -43.14
CA GLU A 450 -88.93 7.90 -42.89
C GLU A 450 -87.55 7.78 -43.55
N ARG A 451 -87.40 8.31 -44.77
CA ARG A 451 -86.10 8.38 -45.44
C ARG A 451 -85.10 9.24 -44.66
N LYS A 452 -85.50 10.44 -44.24
CA LYS A 452 -84.65 11.33 -43.41
C LYS A 452 -84.30 10.71 -42.05
N LEU A 453 -85.22 9.95 -41.45
CA LEU A 453 -84.99 9.21 -40.21
C LEU A 453 -83.96 8.09 -40.41
N SER A 454 -84.10 7.28 -41.47
CA SER A 454 -83.14 6.22 -41.79
C SER A 454 -81.76 6.75 -42.17
N GLU A 455 -81.68 7.87 -42.88
CA GLU A 455 -80.42 8.57 -43.16
C GLU A 455 -79.76 9.03 -41.85
N ARG A 456 -80.51 9.64 -40.93
CA ARG A 456 -80.01 10.01 -39.59
C ARG A 456 -79.59 8.80 -38.77
N GLU A 457 -80.37 7.72 -38.74
CA GLU A 457 -80.00 6.51 -38.01
C GLU A 457 -78.71 5.89 -38.56
N ALA A 458 -78.46 5.97 -39.87
CA ALA A 458 -77.22 5.53 -40.49
C ALA A 458 -76.03 6.43 -40.11
N GLU A 459 -76.22 7.76 -40.10
CA GLU A 459 -75.22 8.72 -39.62
C GLU A 459 -74.84 8.46 -38.15
N TRP A 460 -75.83 8.24 -37.29
CA TRP A 460 -75.60 7.96 -35.86
C TRP A 460 -74.91 6.61 -35.63
N LYS A 461 -75.20 5.60 -36.46
CA LYS A 461 -74.44 4.33 -36.42
C LYS A 461 -72.99 4.52 -36.85
N GLN A 462 -72.74 5.28 -37.93
CA GLN A 462 -71.37 5.57 -38.36
C GLN A 462 -70.58 6.36 -37.31
N THR A 463 -71.21 7.33 -36.63
CA THR A 463 -70.53 8.06 -35.55
C THR A 463 -70.31 7.18 -34.32
N ALA A 464 -71.26 6.31 -33.96
CA ALA A 464 -71.08 5.34 -32.88
C ALA A 464 -69.94 4.34 -33.18
N ASP A 465 -69.93 3.75 -34.37
CA ASP A 465 -68.89 2.82 -34.83
C ASP A 465 -67.52 3.53 -34.87
N GLY A 466 -67.48 4.79 -35.31
CA GLY A 466 -66.27 5.61 -35.30
C GLY A 466 -65.76 5.91 -33.89
N LEU A 467 -66.65 6.18 -32.93
CA LEU A 467 -66.30 6.38 -31.53
C LEU A 467 -65.83 5.09 -30.85
N GLU A 468 -66.45 3.95 -31.17
CA GLU A 468 -66.01 2.63 -30.68
C GLU A 468 -64.63 2.25 -31.22
N ALA A 469 -64.37 2.51 -32.51
CA ALA A 469 -63.05 2.32 -33.11
C ALA A 469 -62.00 3.20 -32.43
N ARG A 470 -62.31 4.49 -32.19
CA ARG A 470 -61.42 5.43 -31.48
C ARG A 470 -61.16 4.97 -30.04
N ARG A 471 -62.19 4.47 -29.36
CA ARG A 471 -62.08 3.93 -28.00
C ARG A 471 -61.19 2.69 -27.97
N ALA A 472 -61.37 1.76 -28.91
CA ALA A 472 -60.55 0.56 -29.00
C ALA A 472 -59.07 0.88 -29.30
N GLU A 473 -58.80 1.93 -30.08
CA GLU A 473 -57.45 2.41 -30.35
C GLU A 473 -56.81 3.04 -29.11
N LEU A 474 -57.56 3.86 -28.37
CA LEU A 474 -57.10 4.41 -27.08
C LEU A 474 -56.85 3.31 -26.03
N GLU A 475 -57.71 2.29 -25.96
CA GLU A 475 -57.51 1.14 -25.07
C GLU A 475 -56.25 0.35 -25.44
N ARG A 476 -55.93 0.20 -26.74
CA ARG A 476 -54.65 -0.37 -27.20
C ARG A 476 -53.45 0.49 -26.81
N GLN A 477 -53.53 1.80 -26.99
CA GLN A 477 -52.45 2.72 -26.62
C GLN A 477 -52.21 2.70 -25.10
N LEU A 478 -53.28 2.68 -24.30
CA LEU A 478 -53.19 2.55 -22.85
C LEU A 478 -52.52 1.22 -22.45
N ALA A 479 -52.91 0.11 -23.08
CA ALA A 479 -52.30 -1.20 -22.83
C ALA A 479 -50.81 -1.24 -23.21
N GLN A 480 -50.43 -0.58 -24.31
CA GLN A 480 -49.02 -0.43 -24.70
C GLN A 480 -48.22 0.38 -23.69
N GLN A 481 -48.77 1.50 -23.21
CA GLN A 481 -48.13 2.30 -22.16
C GLN A 481 -48.02 1.55 -20.83
N GLN A 482 -49.04 0.79 -20.44
CA GLN A 482 -49.00 -0.05 -19.25
C GLN A 482 -47.93 -1.14 -19.37
N ALA A 483 -47.81 -1.79 -20.53
CA ALA A 483 -46.76 -2.78 -20.78
C ALA A 483 -45.36 -2.16 -20.75
N TYR A 484 -45.19 -0.96 -21.34
CA TYR A 484 -43.93 -0.22 -21.30
C TYR A 484 -43.54 0.17 -19.87
N ASN A 485 -44.49 0.67 -19.07
CA ASN A 485 -44.25 0.99 -17.66
C ASN A 485 -43.88 -0.25 -16.85
N LEU A 486 -44.52 -1.39 -17.11
CA LEU A 486 -44.17 -2.66 -16.46
C LEU A 486 -42.74 -3.09 -16.80
N GLN A 487 -42.34 -3.00 -18.09
CA GLN A 487 -40.97 -3.27 -18.52
C GLN A 487 -39.97 -2.29 -17.89
N LEU A 488 -40.33 -1.02 -17.76
CA LEU A 488 -39.48 -0.03 -17.11
C LEU A 488 -39.30 -0.39 -15.62
N GLN A 489 -40.38 -0.80 -14.95
CA GLN A 489 -40.35 -1.23 -13.55
C GLN A 489 -39.55 -2.53 -13.34
N GLU A 490 -39.66 -3.49 -14.25
CA GLU A 490 -38.82 -4.70 -14.29
C GLU A 490 -37.36 -4.37 -14.55
N SER A 491 -37.06 -3.44 -15.46
CA SER A 491 -35.70 -3.01 -15.73
C SER A 491 -35.10 -2.27 -14.53
N SER A 492 -35.87 -1.42 -13.86
CA SER A 492 -35.47 -0.71 -12.65
C SER A 492 -35.20 -1.69 -11.50
N SER A 493 -36.06 -2.68 -11.30
CA SER A 493 -35.85 -3.69 -10.26
C SER A 493 -34.63 -4.57 -10.54
N GLN A 494 -34.37 -4.92 -11.80
CA GLN A 494 -33.15 -5.61 -12.21
C GLN A 494 -31.89 -4.76 -12.00
N TRP A 495 -31.95 -3.45 -12.31
CA TRP A 495 -30.85 -2.53 -12.01
C TRP A 495 -30.60 -2.40 -10.51
N GLN A 496 -31.66 -2.34 -9.71
CA GLN A 496 -31.59 -2.26 -8.26
C GLN A 496 -30.99 -3.55 -7.66
N GLN A 497 -31.42 -4.73 -8.13
CA GLN A 497 -30.83 -6.01 -7.75
C GLN A 497 -29.35 -6.11 -8.14
N ARG A 498 -28.98 -5.63 -9.33
CA ARG A 498 -27.58 -5.58 -9.77
C ARG A 498 -26.75 -4.65 -8.88
N SER A 499 -27.26 -3.47 -8.57
CA SER A 499 -26.63 -2.51 -7.65
C SER A 499 -26.45 -3.11 -6.26
N GLU A 500 -27.46 -3.77 -5.72
CA GLU A 500 -27.39 -4.46 -4.42
C GLU A 500 -26.38 -5.60 -4.45
N SER A 501 -26.34 -6.40 -5.52
CA SER A 501 -25.34 -7.46 -5.67
C SER A 501 -23.91 -6.93 -5.79
N GLN A 502 -23.72 -5.79 -6.46
CA GLN A 502 -22.42 -5.12 -6.56
C GLN A 502 -22.00 -4.49 -5.23
N ALA A 503 -22.94 -3.91 -4.47
CA ALA A 503 -22.68 -3.39 -3.14
C ALA A 503 -22.30 -4.53 -2.17
N ALA A 504 -23.04 -5.64 -2.18
CA ALA A 504 -22.71 -6.83 -1.39
C ALA A 504 -21.33 -7.40 -1.74
N TYR A 505 -20.98 -7.45 -3.03
CA TYR A 505 -19.65 -7.87 -3.48
C TYR A 505 -18.55 -6.90 -3.02
N ALA A 506 -18.81 -5.59 -3.04
CA ALA A 506 -17.88 -4.58 -2.53
C ALA A 506 -17.69 -4.69 -1.02
N ASP A 507 -18.74 -4.98 -0.26
CA ASP A 507 -18.68 -5.21 1.19
C ASP A 507 -17.92 -6.51 1.52
N GLU A 508 -18.10 -7.59 0.75
CA GLU A 508 -17.27 -8.80 0.88
C GLU A 508 -15.78 -8.53 0.59
N LEU A 509 -15.47 -7.71 -0.41
CA LEU A 509 -14.10 -7.31 -0.72
C LEU A 509 -13.50 -6.46 0.41
N ARG A 510 -14.26 -5.54 0.99
CA ARG A 510 -13.84 -4.74 2.14
C ARG A 510 -13.60 -5.62 3.37
N ALA A 511 -14.44 -6.61 3.61
CA ALA A 511 -14.25 -7.57 4.70
C ALA A 511 -12.94 -8.37 4.52
N LYS A 512 -12.67 -8.86 3.30
CA LYS A 512 -11.40 -9.55 2.99
C LYS A 512 -10.17 -8.66 3.16
N VAL A 513 -10.27 -7.38 2.75
CA VAL A 513 -9.19 -6.41 2.98
C VAL A 513 -8.96 -6.16 4.46
N HIS A 514 -10.03 -6.09 5.27
CA HIS A 514 -9.93 -5.96 6.72
C HIS A 514 -9.30 -7.20 7.37
N GLU A 515 -9.70 -8.41 6.97
CA GLU A 515 -9.07 -9.65 7.44
C GLU A 515 -7.57 -9.68 7.09
N GLN A 516 -7.20 -9.27 5.88
CA GLN A 516 -5.78 -9.17 5.50
C GLN A 516 -5.03 -8.10 6.30
N GLN A 517 -5.67 -6.99 6.66
CA GLN A 517 -5.08 -5.97 7.51
C GLN A 517 -4.84 -6.48 8.93
N GLU A 518 -5.82 -7.19 9.52
CA GLU A 518 -5.67 -7.84 10.82
C GLU A 518 -4.54 -8.89 10.81
N GLU A 519 -4.44 -9.70 9.75
CA GLU A 519 -3.33 -10.66 9.58
C GLU A 519 -1.97 -9.95 9.51
N LEU A 520 -1.91 -8.79 8.85
CA LEU A 520 -0.68 -7.98 8.72
C LEU A 520 -0.29 -7.34 10.06
N GLU A 521 -1.26 -6.85 10.83
CA GLU A 521 -1.05 -6.32 12.18
C GLU A 521 -0.53 -7.42 13.12
N LEU A 522 -1.14 -8.61 13.09
CA LEU A 522 -0.64 -9.78 13.83
C LEU A 522 0.79 -10.17 13.45
N GLN A 523 1.12 -10.11 12.16
CA GLN A 523 2.50 -10.37 11.69
C GLN A 523 3.48 -9.29 12.17
N GLN A 524 3.06 -8.04 12.24
CA GLN A 524 3.87 -6.94 12.79
C GLN A 524 4.09 -7.10 14.29
N GLU A 525 3.05 -7.43 15.07
CA GLU A 525 3.17 -7.72 16.49
C GLU A 525 4.13 -8.88 16.76
N LEU A 526 4.02 -9.98 15.99
CA LEU A 526 4.95 -11.11 16.06
C LEU A 526 6.38 -10.71 15.72
N TYR A 527 6.57 -9.85 14.72
CA TYR A 527 7.88 -9.34 14.34
C TYR A 527 8.49 -8.50 15.46
N ASP A 528 7.72 -7.60 16.07
CA ASP A 528 8.16 -6.76 17.19
C ASP A 528 8.52 -7.60 18.43
N GLU A 529 7.74 -8.64 18.74
CA GLU A 529 8.08 -9.59 19.81
C GLU A 529 9.39 -10.34 19.52
N LEU A 530 9.57 -10.85 18.30
CA LEU A 530 10.80 -11.53 17.88
C LEU A 530 12.01 -10.59 17.92
N GLN A 531 11.82 -9.33 17.53
CA GLN A 531 12.86 -8.30 17.60
C GLN A 531 13.21 -7.97 19.06
N GLY A 532 12.22 -7.85 19.94
CA GLY A 532 12.44 -7.69 21.38
C GLY A 532 13.23 -8.86 21.99
N GLN A 533 12.89 -10.10 21.62
CA GLN A 533 13.64 -11.28 22.04
C GLN A 533 15.08 -11.28 21.51
N TYR A 534 15.29 -10.87 20.25
CA TYR A 534 16.62 -10.74 19.67
C TYR A 534 17.47 -9.70 20.42
N ASP A 535 16.90 -8.53 20.73
CA ASP A 535 17.59 -7.46 21.47
C ASP A 535 17.94 -7.90 22.90
N GLU A 536 17.06 -8.64 23.57
CA GLU A 536 17.35 -9.23 24.88
C GLU A 536 18.49 -10.26 24.81
N LEU A 537 18.46 -11.14 23.81
CA LEU A 537 19.54 -12.11 23.59
C LEU A 537 20.86 -11.39 23.31
N GLN A 538 20.85 -10.32 22.53
CA GLN A 538 22.03 -9.52 22.25
C GLN A 538 22.59 -8.88 23.52
N LYS A 539 21.74 -8.31 24.39
CA LYS A 539 22.13 -7.80 25.72
C LYS A 539 22.71 -8.91 26.61
N ARG A 540 22.14 -10.11 26.58
CA ARG A 540 22.67 -11.28 27.32
C ARG A 540 24.04 -11.69 26.82
N VAL A 541 24.25 -11.74 25.50
CA VAL A 541 25.58 -12.04 24.92
C VAL A 541 26.60 -10.98 25.33
N VAL A 542 26.26 -9.69 25.22
CA VAL A 542 27.17 -8.60 25.63
C VAL A 542 27.52 -8.68 27.11
N SER A 543 26.56 -8.95 27.98
CA SER A 543 26.82 -9.11 29.42
C SER A 543 27.65 -10.36 29.73
N GLN A 544 27.43 -11.48 29.03
CA GLN A 544 28.25 -12.68 29.16
C GLN A 544 29.69 -12.46 28.65
N GLU A 545 29.87 -11.75 27.54
CA GLU A 545 31.19 -11.36 27.04
C GLU A 545 31.91 -10.44 28.02
N ALA A 546 31.21 -9.47 28.61
CA ALA A 546 31.77 -8.59 29.63
C ALA A 546 32.20 -9.37 30.88
N GLN A 547 31.37 -10.33 31.33
CA GLN A 547 31.73 -11.22 32.44
C GLN A 547 32.93 -12.10 32.11
N ALA A 548 32.99 -12.66 30.90
CA ALA A 548 34.12 -13.47 30.44
C ALA A 548 35.42 -12.66 30.33
N ARG A 549 35.34 -11.40 29.88
CA ARG A 549 36.50 -10.48 29.89
C ARG A 549 36.96 -10.20 31.31
N GLN A 550 36.04 -9.91 32.23
CA GLN A 550 36.40 -9.65 33.62
C GLN A 550 37.04 -10.87 34.30
N THR A 551 36.55 -12.09 34.03
CA THR A 551 37.18 -13.31 34.57
C THR A 551 38.54 -13.56 33.94
N ALA A 552 38.71 -13.32 32.64
CA ALA A 552 40.01 -13.40 31.97
C ALA A 552 41.02 -12.41 32.59
N GLU A 553 40.65 -11.15 32.77
CA GLU A 553 41.50 -10.13 33.42
C GLU A 553 41.89 -10.54 34.85
N ARG A 554 40.94 -11.09 35.63
CA ARG A 554 41.24 -11.62 36.98
C ARG A 554 42.21 -12.81 36.93
N HIS A 555 42.06 -13.70 35.95
CA HIS A 555 42.98 -14.81 35.77
C HIS A 555 44.37 -14.35 35.32
N GLU A 556 44.46 -13.34 34.46
CA GLU A 556 45.74 -12.72 34.08
C GLU A 556 46.41 -12.03 35.26
N ALA A 557 45.67 -11.25 36.05
CA ALA A 557 46.19 -10.63 37.27
C ALA A 557 46.70 -11.69 38.27
N TYR A 558 45.93 -12.76 38.49
CA TYR A 558 46.34 -13.86 39.36
C TYR A 558 47.56 -14.62 38.83
N ARG A 559 47.66 -14.82 37.51
CA ARG A 559 48.85 -15.41 36.88
C ARG A 559 50.07 -14.51 37.09
N ALA A 560 49.95 -13.21 36.88
CA ALA A 560 51.03 -12.26 37.11
C ALA A 560 51.50 -12.26 38.58
N GLU A 561 50.58 -12.34 39.55
CA GLU A 561 50.93 -12.50 40.96
C GLU A 561 51.67 -13.81 41.24
N LEU A 562 51.23 -14.92 40.65
CA LEU A 562 51.91 -16.22 40.78
C LEU A 562 53.30 -16.19 40.14
N GLU A 563 53.46 -15.56 38.98
CA GLU A 563 54.76 -15.38 38.32
C GLU A 563 55.69 -14.52 39.16
N SER A 564 55.20 -13.44 39.78
CA SER A 564 55.98 -12.64 40.72
C SER A 564 56.44 -13.46 41.93
N LYS A 565 55.54 -14.25 42.52
CA LYS A 565 55.87 -15.13 43.65
C LYS A 565 56.86 -16.23 43.25
N LEU A 566 56.74 -16.78 42.04
CA LEU A 566 57.69 -17.75 41.50
C LEU A 566 59.06 -17.10 41.30
N ALA A 567 59.13 -15.90 40.75
CA ALA A 567 60.38 -15.16 40.58
C ALA A 567 61.06 -14.85 41.93
N GLU A 568 60.29 -14.47 42.95
CA GLU A 568 60.79 -14.30 44.33
C GLU A 568 61.36 -15.61 44.87
N ARG A 569 60.65 -16.73 44.72
CA ARG A 569 61.11 -18.06 45.16
C ARG A 569 62.33 -18.55 44.39
N GLU A 570 62.42 -18.26 43.10
CA GLU A 570 63.60 -18.56 42.30
C GLU A 570 64.82 -17.75 42.77
N SER A 571 64.63 -16.48 43.14
CA SER A 571 65.68 -15.66 43.75
C SER A 571 66.12 -16.23 45.10
N GLU A 572 65.17 -16.57 45.99
CA GLU A 572 65.46 -17.21 47.28
C GLU A 572 66.21 -18.54 47.10
N LEU A 573 65.77 -19.38 46.14
CA LEU A 573 66.45 -20.64 45.83
C LEU A 573 67.85 -20.42 45.26
N ALA A 574 68.06 -19.36 44.47
CA ALA A 574 69.39 -19.00 43.98
C ALA A 574 70.31 -18.56 45.12
N GLU A 575 69.80 -17.79 46.10
CA GLU A 575 70.54 -17.43 47.31
C GLU A 575 70.89 -18.66 48.15
N LEU A 576 69.92 -19.54 48.43
CA LEU A 576 70.15 -20.78 49.16
C LEU A 576 71.14 -21.71 48.44
N ARG A 577 71.11 -21.75 47.10
CA ARG A 577 72.11 -22.49 46.31
C ARG A 577 73.50 -21.90 46.50
N ARG A 578 73.66 -20.58 46.47
CA ARG A 578 74.95 -19.91 46.74
C ARG A 578 75.43 -20.18 48.16
N GLU A 579 74.56 -20.11 49.16
CA GLU A 579 74.90 -20.44 50.55
C GLU A 579 75.33 -21.89 50.70
N ARG A 580 74.62 -22.82 50.03
CA ARG A 580 74.99 -24.23 50.01
C ARG A 580 76.33 -24.46 49.31
N GLU A 581 76.58 -23.83 48.17
CA GLU A 581 77.87 -23.90 47.47
C GLU A 581 79.00 -23.40 48.37
N ALA A 582 78.81 -22.26 49.04
CA ALA A 582 79.76 -21.74 50.01
C ALA A 582 79.98 -22.69 51.21
N ALA A 583 78.93 -23.36 51.69
CA ALA A 583 79.04 -24.37 52.75
C ALA A 583 79.75 -25.65 52.29
N GLU A 584 79.53 -26.08 51.04
CA GLU A 584 80.24 -27.21 50.43
C GLU A 584 81.72 -26.88 50.23
N GLU A 585 82.07 -25.66 49.82
CA GLU A 585 83.45 -25.17 49.76
C GLU A 585 84.11 -25.14 51.15
N LEU A 586 83.40 -24.63 52.17
CA LEU A 586 83.89 -24.62 53.54
C LEU A 586 84.09 -26.04 54.09
N SER A 587 83.17 -26.96 53.80
CA SER A 587 83.28 -28.38 54.16
C SER A 587 84.48 -29.04 53.47
N ARG A 588 84.69 -28.78 52.17
CA ARG A 588 85.89 -29.25 51.44
C ARG A 588 87.18 -28.70 52.07
N ALA A 589 87.23 -27.42 52.39
CA ALA A 589 88.38 -26.81 53.06
C ALA A 589 88.64 -27.44 54.44
N LEU A 590 87.60 -27.75 55.21
CA LEU A 590 87.73 -28.45 56.49
C LEU A 590 88.23 -29.89 56.30
N VAL A 591 87.76 -30.61 55.29
CA VAL A 591 88.25 -31.97 54.97
C VAL A 591 89.71 -31.93 54.56
N GLU A 592 90.14 -30.95 53.75
CA GLU A 592 91.54 -30.75 53.40
C GLU A 592 92.40 -30.42 54.63
N GLN A 593 91.89 -29.59 55.56
CA GLN A 593 92.57 -29.32 56.83
C GLN A 593 92.67 -30.57 57.71
N CYS A 594 91.60 -31.37 57.80
CA CYS A 594 91.62 -32.65 58.52
C CYS A 594 92.63 -33.62 57.90
N ALA A 595 92.65 -33.77 56.57
CA ALA A 595 93.61 -34.61 55.87
C ALA A 595 95.06 -34.13 56.09
N ALA A 596 95.32 -32.82 56.08
CA ALA A 596 96.63 -32.26 56.38
C ALA A 596 97.05 -32.49 57.84
N LEU A 597 96.10 -32.47 58.78
CA LEU A 597 96.36 -32.82 60.19
C LEU A 597 96.63 -34.31 60.35
N GLU A 598 95.91 -35.18 59.65
CA GLU A 598 96.16 -36.62 59.62
C GLU A 598 97.54 -36.93 59.03
N GLU A 599 97.93 -36.29 57.93
CA GLU A 599 99.27 -36.46 57.33
C GLU A 599 100.37 -36.00 58.29
N ARG A 600 100.19 -34.88 59.00
CA ARG A 600 101.09 -34.44 60.07
C ARG A 600 101.13 -35.40 61.26
N GLN A 601 100.00 -36.03 61.59
CA GLN A 601 99.93 -37.02 62.65
C GLN A 601 100.67 -38.30 62.25
N ILE A 602 100.50 -38.75 61.01
CA ILE A 602 101.23 -39.90 60.44
C ILE A 602 102.73 -39.58 60.38
N SER A 603 103.12 -38.39 59.94
CA SER A 603 104.54 -37.99 59.93
C SER A 603 105.12 -37.97 61.34
N ALA A 604 104.43 -37.37 62.31
CA ALA A 604 104.84 -37.38 63.71
C ALA A 604 104.87 -38.79 64.33
N GLN A 605 103.94 -39.68 63.95
CA GLN A 605 103.97 -41.09 64.34
C GLN A 605 105.18 -41.81 63.75
N SER A 606 105.48 -41.60 62.47
CA SER A 606 106.68 -42.18 61.84
C SER A 606 107.99 -41.67 62.46
N GLU A 607 108.06 -40.37 62.80
CA GLU A 607 109.19 -39.80 63.53
C GLU A 607 109.32 -40.41 64.93
N ARG A 608 108.19 -40.60 65.63
CA ARG A 608 108.15 -41.26 66.93
C ARG A 608 108.61 -42.71 66.84
N ASP A 609 108.19 -43.46 65.83
CA ASP A 609 108.60 -44.85 65.61
C ASP A 609 110.11 -44.95 65.31
N VAL A 610 110.64 -44.04 64.49
CA VAL A 610 112.10 -43.93 64.24
C VAL A 610 112.85 -43.59 65.53
N LEU A 611 112.34 -42.68 66.35
CA LEU A 611 112.92 -42.36 67.64
C LEU A 611 112.86 -43.56 68.61
N GLN A 612 111.77 -44.31 68.65
CA GLN A 612 111.65 -45.53 69.45
C GLN A 612 112.64 -46.62 68.99
N GLN A 613 112.80 -46.81 67.68
CA GLN A 613 113.81 -47.74 67.13
C GLN A 613 115.23 -47.30 67.51
N ARG A 614 115.54 -46.00 67.46
CA ARG A 614 116.83 -45.47 67.92
C ARG A 614 117.04 -45.69 69.42
N LEU A 615 116.00 -45.48 70.23
CA LEU A 615 116.06 -45.71 71.68
C LEU A 615 116.31 -47.18 71.99
N ALA A 616 115.58 -48.10 71.33
CA ALA A 616 115.80 -49.53 71.45
C ALA A 616 117.21 -49.95 70.99
N ALA A 617 117.74 -49.34 69.93
CA ALA A 617 119.11 -49.58 69.49
C ALA A 617 120.15 -49.06 70.50
N GLN A 618 119.90 -47.92 71.15
CA GLN A 618 120.74 -47.40 72.22
C GLN A 618 120.66 -48.27 73.48
N GLU A 619 119.47 -48.75 73.86
CA GLU A 619 119.30 -49.70 74.97
C GLU A 619 120.04 -51.00 74.71
N ALA A 620 119.95 -51.57 73.50
CA ALA A 620 120.72 -52.74 73.11
C ALA A 620 122.24 -52.48 73.17
N ARG A 621 122.68 -51.28 72.78
CA ARG A 621 124.09 -50.87 72.89
C ARG A 621 124.54 -50.71 74.34
N ILE A 622 123.68 -50.23 75.24
CA ILE A 622 123.95 -50.17 76.67
C ILE A 622 124.13 -51.59 77.23
N VAL A 623 123.24 -52.52 76.89
CA VAL A 623 123.38 -53.93 77.32
C VAL A 623 124.68 -54.54 76.79
N GLU A 624 125.06 -54.24 75.55
CA GLU A 624 126.33 -54.71 74.97
C GLU A 624 127.55 -54.11 75.69
N LEU A 625 127.51 -52.82 76.04
CA LEU A 625 128.56 -52.15 76.82
C LEU A 625 128.62 -52.65 78.27
N GLU A 626 127.49 -52.97 78.90
CA GLU A 626 127.42 -53.59 80.22
C GLU A 626 128.04 -54.99 80.21
N ALA A 627 127.76 -55.79 79.17
CA ALA A 627 128.41 -57.09 78.98
C ALA A 627 129.93 -56.96 78.77
N GLN A 628 130.38 -55.96 78.00
CA GLN A 628 131.81 -55.64 77.84
C GLN A 628 132.46 -55.18 79.15
N ALA A 629 131.75 -54.41 79.97
CA ALA A 629 132.24 -53.97 81.28
C ALA A 629 132.36 -55.14 82.27
N GLU A 630 131.41 -56.09 82.27
CA GLU A 630 131.53 -57.32 83.06
C GLU A 630 132.70 -58.21 82.60
N LEU A 631 132.95 -58.27 81.29
CA LEU A 631 134.08 -59.00 80.73
C LEU A 631 135.42 -58.33 81.10
N ALA A 632 135.48 -57.00 81.10
CA ALA A 632 136.63 -56.23 81.59
C ALA A 632 136.86 -56.41 83.10
N LYS A 633 135.80 -56.48 83.91
CA LYS A 633 135.92 -56.81 85.35
C LYS A 633 136.48 -58.20 85.59
N LYS A 634 136.12 -59.20 84.76
CA LYS A 634 136.70 -60.55 84.83
C LYS A 634 138.18 -60.53 84.49
N LEU A 635 138.56 -59.91 83.38
CA LEU A 635 139.97 -59.73 82.99
C LEU A 635 140.78 -58.97 84.06
N GLY A 636 140.17 -58.00 84.74
CA GLY A 636 140.79 -57.31 85.86
C GLY A 636 141.08 -58.21 87.06
N ARG A 637 140.20 -59.18 87.38
CA ARG A 637 140.43 -60.18 88.43
C ARG A 637 141.55 -61.15 88.05
N ASP A 638 141.55 -61.62 86.81
CA ASP A 638 142.60 -62.54 86.32
C ASP A 638 143.98 -61.85 86.31
N LEU A 639 144.05 -60.55 86.00
CA LEU A 639 145.28 -59.75 86.07
C LEU A 639 145.77 -59.53 87.51
N THR A 640 144.87 -59.35 88.48
CA THR A 640 145.27 -59.22 89.89
C THR A 640 145.81 -60.53 90.45
N GLU A 641 145.22 -61.67 90.10
CA GLU A 641 145.76 -62.99 90.50
C GLU A 641 147.16 -63.22 89.89
N GLN A 642 147.38 -62.83 88.63
CA GLN A 642 148.70 -62.88 88.01
C GLN A 642 149.72 -61.91 88.65
N GLN A 643 149.27 -60.74 89.13
CA GLN A 643 150.14 -59.79 89.83
C GLN A 643 150.58 -60.34 91.20
N GLU A 644 149.68 -60.98 91.95
CA GLU A 644 149.99 -61.62 93.24
C GLU A 644 150.98 -62.79 93.07
N GLU A 645 150.86 -63.60 92.01
CA GLU A 645 151.83 -64.67 91.70
C GLU A 645 153.22 -64.12 91.34
N LEU A 646 153.28 -62.99 90.63
CA LEU A 646 154.54 -62.32 90.27
C LEU A 646 155.23 -61.68 91.47
N GLU A 647 154.48 -61.09 92.41
CA GLU A 647 155.03 -60.55 93.65
C GLU A 647 155.68 -61.65 94.51
N LEU A 648 155.05 -62.81 94.64
CA LEU A 648 155.64 -63.99 95.28
C LEU A 648 156.94 -64.46 94.61
N GLN A 649 157.04 -64.38 93.28
CA GLN A 649 158.26 -64.71 92.54
C GLN A 649 159.39 -63.68 92.78
N ILE A 650 159.04 -62.40 92.94
CA ILE A 650 160.00 -61.32 93.25
C ILE A 650 160.55 -61.47 94.67
N GLU A 651 159.71 -61.81 95.65
CA GLU A 651 160.15 -62.07 97.03
C GLU A 651 161.15 -63.24 97.10
N LEU A 652 160.86 -64.35 96.41
CA LEU A 652 161.76 -65.51 96.35
C LEU A 652 163.10 -65.18 95.66
N TYR A 653 163.08 -64.32 94.63
CA TYR A 653 164.29 -63.87 93.93
C TYR A 653 165.17 -63.00 94.83
N ASN A 654 164.57 -62.11 95.64
CA ASN A 654 165.30 -61.25 96.57
C ASN A 654 165.99 -62.04 97.69
N GLU A 655 165.32 -63.06 98.25
CA GLU A 655 165.95 -63.95 99.25
C GLU A 655 167.16 -64.71 98.69
N LEU A 656 167.07 -65.20 97.44
CA LEU A 656 168.18 -65.88 96.78
C LEU A 656 169.36 -64.93 96.52
N GLN A 657 169.07 -63.68 96.20
CA GLN A 657 170.06 -62.64 95.93
C GLN A 657 170.81 -62.21 97.20
N GLU A 658 170.14 -62.17 98.36
CA GLU A 658 170.79 -61.97 99.65
C GLU A 658 171.76 -63.11 100.01
N GLN A 659 171.36 -64.36 99.76
CA GLN A 659 172.23 -65.52 100.00
C GLN A 659 173.50 -65.49 99.13
N LEU A 660 173.39 -65.09 97.86
CA LEU A 660 174.55 -64.94 96.96
C LEU A 660 175.49 -63.82 97.42
N ASN A 661 174.94 -62.68 97.88
CA ASN A 661 175.74 -61.57 98.39
C ASN A 661 176.53 -61.94 99.65
N ALA A 662 175.96 -62.78 100.53
CA ALA A 662 176.67 -63.29 101.71
C ALA A 662 177.88 -64.15 101.33
N GLN A 663 177.77 -64.99 100.28
CA GLN A 663 178.89 -65.82 99.80
C GLN A 663 180.01 -64.99 99.15
N VAL A 664 179.65 -63.95 98.40
CA VAL A 664 180.64 -63.05 97.76
C VAL A 664 181.48 -62.31 98.80
N GLN A 665 180.90 -61.92 99.93
CA GLN A 665 181.62 -61.26 101.02
C GLN A 665 182.64 -62.19 101.69
N GLN A 666 182.31 -63.47 101.87
CA GLN A 666 183.25 -64.46 102.42
C GLN A 666 184.46 -64.67 101.51
N HIS A 667 184.25 -64.65 100.18
CA HIS A 667 185.32 -64.84 99.20
C HIS A 667 186.30 -63.67 99.13
N LYS A 668 185.81 -62.44 99.34
CA LYS A 668 186.66 -61.23 99.42
C LYS A 668 187.57 -61.22 100.64
N ALA A 669 187.10 -61.73 101.78
CA ALA A 669 187.91 -61.80 102.99
C ALA A 669 189.11 -62.76 102.83
N LEU A 670 188.90 -63.92 102.21
CA LEU A 670 189.96 -64.90 101.93
C LEU A 670 191.01 -64.39 100.91
N GLN A 671 190.59 -63.59 99.92
CA GLN A 671 191.54 -62.96 98.97
C GLN A 671 192.46 -61.93 99.63
N ALA A 672 191.98 -61.21 100.65
CA ALA A 672 192.78 -60.22 101.35
C ALA A 672 193.91 -60.86 102.20
N GLU A 673 193.66 -62.03 102.79
CA GLU A 673 194.66 -62.76 103.58
C GLU A 673 195.81 -63.30 102.71
N TYR A 674 195.53 -63.67 101.45
CA TYR A 674 196.53 -64.16 100.51
C TYR A 674 197.49 -63.05 100.02
N GLY A 675 197.00 -61.82 99.88
CA GLY A 675 197.82 -60.67 99.46
C GLY A 675 198.91 -60.31 100.47
N GLN A 676 198.60 -60.40 101.77
CA GLN A 676 199.55 -60.06 102.84
C GLN A 676 200.70 -61.06 103.00
N GLN A 677 200.52 -62.30 102.53
CA GLN A 677 201.58 -63.32 102.53
C GLN A 677 202.60 -63.09 101.41
N LEU A 678 202.18 -62.49 100.29
CA LEU A 678 203.05 -62.22 99.13
C LEU A 678 204.03 -61.07 99.39
N GLU A 679 203.57 -59.98 100.03
CA GLU A 679 204.43 -58.83 100.35
C GLU A 679 205.58 -59.18 101.32
N LYS A 680 205.37 -60.16 102.21
CA LYS A 680 206.43 -60.66 103.11
C LYS A 680 207.52 -61.46 102.39
N ALA A 681 207.22 -62.02 101.21
CA ALA A 681 208.19 -62.79 100.43
C ALA A 681 209.09 -61.89 99.57
N GLU A 682 208.58 -60.75 99.09
CA GLU A 682 209.35 -59.81 98.26
C GLU A 682 210.45 -59.08 99.04
N GLN A 683 210.23 -58.79 100.33
CA GLN A 683 211.23 -58.10 101.15
C GLN A 683 212.47 -58.96 101.44
N VAL A 684 212.32 -60.28 101.56
CA VAL A 684 213.44 -61.21 101.78
C VAL A 684 214.34 -61.34 100.55
N TYR A 685 213.80 -61.12 99.35
CA TYR A 685 214.58 -61.16 98.11
C TYR A 685 215.49 -59.93 97.93
N GLN A 686 215.05 -58.75 98.39
CA GLN A 686 215.86 -57.54 98.30
C GLN A 686 217.09 -57.56 99.22
N GLU A 687 217.00 -58.25 100.36
CA GLU A 687 218.14 -58.43 101.28
C GLU A 687 219.23 -59.38 100.72
N LEU A 688 218.87 -60.28 99.80
CA LEU A 688 219.82 -61.20 99.14
C LEU A 688 220.56 -60.56 97.96
N GLU A 689 219.93 -59.61 97.28
CA GLU A 689 220.48 -58.99 96.06
C GLU A 689 221.59 -57.97 96.40
N THR A 690 221.48 -57.31 97.55
CA THR A 690 222.52 -56.38 98.04
C THR A 690 223.79 -57.10 98.47
N LEU A 691 223.68 -58.25 99.16
CA LEU A 691 224.83 -59.08 99.56
C LEU A 691 225.62 -59.65 98.37
N ARG A 692 224.96 -59.85 97.22
CA ARG A 692 225.57 -60.41 96.01
C ARG A 692 226.41 -59.37 95.26
N SER A 693 225.98 -58.11 95.27
CA SER A 693 226.63 -57.02 94.53
C SER A 693 228.01 -56.61 95.07
N GLU A 694 228.26 -56.82 96.37
CA GLU A 694 229.53 -56.39 96.97
C GLU A 694 230.61 -57.49 96.91
N TYR A 695 230.22 -58.77 96.84
CA TYR A 695 231.16 -59.86 96.59
C TYR A 695 231.76 -59.81 95.17
N GLU A 696 231.01 -59.33 94.18
CA GLU A 696 231.50 -59.16 92.80
C GLU A 696 232.52 -58.02 92.65
N LYS A 697 232.43 -56.96 93.46
CA LYS A 697 233.44 -55.89 93.45
C LYS A 697 234.79 -56.35 94.00
N LEU A 698 234.77 -57.24 94.99
CA LEU A 698 235.98 -57.81 95.59
C LEU A 698 236.74 -58.74 94.61
N GLN A 699 236.09 -59.20 93.53
CA GLN A 699 236.66 -60.17 92.60
C GLN A 699 237.33 -59.52 91.37
N ILE A 700 237.00 -58.26 91.06
CA ILE A 700 237.56 -57.58 89.89
C ILE A 700 238.93 -56.96 90.21
N GLU A 701 239.10 -56.37 91.39
CA GLU A 701 240.39 -55.74 91.76
C GLU A 701 241.50 -56.77 92.04
N TYR A 702 241.13 -58.01 92.42
CA TYR A 702 242.09 -59.10 92.64
C TYR A 702 242.72 -59.60 91.32
N ASN A 703 242.05 -59.46 90.18
CA ASN A 703 242.52 -60.04 88.92
C ASN A 703 243.39 -59.10 88.08
N GLU A 704 243.31 -57.78 88.28
CA GLU A 704 244.23 -56.85 87.61
C GLU A 704 245.60 -56.77 88.33
N TRP A 705 245.72 -57.33 89.55
CA TRP A 705 246.99 -57.58 90.22
C TRP A 705 247.86 -58.69 89.57
N ILE A 706 247.37 -59.43 88.55
CA ILE A 706 248.09 -60.61 88.01
C ILE A 706 248.65 -60.45 86.59
N GLU A 707 248.18 -59.55 85.72
CA GLU A 707 248.69 -59.48 84.33
C GLU A 707 249.88 -58.53 84.07
N LEU A 708 250.35 -57.71 85.03
CA LEU A 708 251.43 -56.75 84.74
C LEU A 708 252.59 -56.72 85.76
N VAL A 709 253.19 -57.89 85.92
CA VAL A 709 254.64 -58.08 86.17
C VAL A 709 255.43 -58.18 84.84
N GLU A 710 254.85 -57.97 83.64
CA GLU A 710 255.63 -57.87 82.38
C GLU A 710 256.28 -56.49 82.09
N LYS A 711 256.30 -55.59 83.07
CA LYS A 711 257.44 -54.68 83.29
C LYS A 711 257.37 -54.18 84.72
N GLU A 712 258.40 -54.56 85.48
CA GLU A 712 258.91 -53.97 86.73
C GLU A 712 257.94 -53.21 87.65
#